data_AF-A0A2E6ZT08-F1
#
_entry.id   AF-A0A2E6ZT08-F1
#
_cell.length_a   1.000
_cell.length_b   1.000
_cell.length_c   1.000
_cell.angle_alpha   90.00
_cell.angle_beta   90.00
_cell.angle_gamma   90.00
#
_symmetry.space_group_name_H-M   'P 1'
#
loop_
_entity.id
_entity.type
_entity.pdbx_description
1 polymer ?
#
loop_
_entity_poly.entity_id
_entity_poly.type
_entity_poly.pdbx_seq_one_letter_code
_entity_poly.pdbx_strand_id
1 'polypeptide(L)'
;MSHSHRVLALVLASIVTASTAVGQRRDFIPPVPAPDGPVVLYSAEVQRIRVVPVANDLEHPWGMAFRSNGDILVTERDKGTLRVIRNGQLLDRDIPGVPEVFSDSDRAGLMDVAVHPADDRIVYLTYSKSIRTDDGGEGVTVALARGRLDNGNLTEVRDILVAEGVDRGIAASRLVWGPDDSLYMTVGGSYVFADTGSYAQDPGTHFGKLLRLSDDGSAAPDNPFTSDSAYLPEIYSMGHRNQLGLAWHPETGDLWATENGPQGGDEANIIKPGANYGWPLASYSREYSGVRVSETPWRPEFEDAEILWWPSIGPSGLAFYTGPHFPEWEGNLFVGSMMEGRMPRTGHIERIVFNRRGEEIRRESLLTELKQRIRDIRQGLDGYLYVLTDEAAGVLLRIEPARAIVAPPGSSVFIDRLTEARVPSLPRAEWSEEQTAIAEAFTRTGPPGEALRTLLRVPALANRFLPLLTYVSNDSTLSPRHRGILILRTAWLAQNAYLWSAHADRSDHGLTADEIQGLAEGEADSFNTFEQVLIDLADEMFRNSAATDATWTELSRMYDTRNLADAVVTVADVVSSSILFNTLGVQPDPRARNLIPSAEVAYRIDVPERETPLTAPRIDPVEGDGLRVGRTLRQHPEMESQWYASPSYVNNPELSRLTPYDREILILRTGWNTQSVYEWAKHVGSVGRARDHGLEPEWIAQGQDAAGWNATERLLINAADELYRDTMISDQTWTALSESYDTHQMMSIAATVARYRKVSMTLNALGVQPLPTDEGFPVLEGY
;
A
#
# COMPACT_ATOMS: atom_id res chain seq x y z
N MET A 1 -31.22 -92.88 21.97
CA MET A 1 -31.35 -91.75 22.92
C MET A 1 -30.24 -91.88 23.95
N SER A 2 -29.20 -91.05 23.85
CA SER A 2 -28.12 -90.96 24.85
C SER A 2 -27.58 -89.52 24.79
N HIS A 3 -27.72 -88.79 25.89
CA HIS A 3 -27.22 -87.43 26.07
C HIS A 3 -25.97 -87.48 26.94
N SER A 4 -24.86 -86.93 26.43
CA SER A 4 -23.64 -86.68 27.20
C SER A 4 -23.36 -85.18 27.16
N HIS A 5 -23.48 -84.53 28.31
CA HIS A 5 -23.17 -83.12 28.51
C HIS A 5 -21.66 -82.93 28.61
N ARG A 6 -21.09 -82.05 27.77
CA ARG A 6 -19.69 -81.61 27.86
C ARG A 6 -19.62 -80.31 28.67
N VAL A 7 -18.82 -80.34 29.72
CA VAL A 7 -18.40 -79.19 30.55
C VAL A 7 -17.30 -78.44 29.80
N LEU A 8 -17.49 -77.14 29.61
CA LEU A 8 -16.54 -76.23 28.95
C LEU A 8 -15.61 -75.62 30.02
N ALA A 9 -14.31 -75.86 29.91
CA ALA A 9 -13.28 -75.18 30.70
C ALA A 9 -12.80 -73.93 29.95
N LEU A 10 -13.01 -72.75 30.56
CA LEU A 10 -12.43 -71.48 30.11
C LEU A 10 -11.21 -71.18 30.98
N VAL A 11 -10.02 -71.14 30.39
CA VAL A 11 -8.77 -70.76 31.05
C VAL A 11 -8.54 -69.26 30.83
N LEU A 12 -8.45 -68.51 31.93
CA LEU A 12 -8.00 -67.11 31.95
C LEU A 12 -6.51 -67.02 31.56
N ALA A 13 -6.19 -66.14 30.61
CA ALA A 13 -4.82 -65.70 30.36
C ALA A 13 -4.79 -64.16 30.36
N SER A 14 -3.95 -63.62 31.24
CA SER A 14 -3.71 -62.21 31.51
C SER A 14 -3.09 -61.51 30.30
N ILE A 15 -3.73 -60.47 29.77
CA ILE A 15 -3.16 -59.60 28.72
C ILE A 15 -2.48 -58.40 29.39
N VAL A 16 -1.17 -58.31 29.20
CA VAL A 16 -0.39 -57.08 29.43
C VAL A 16 -0.76 -56.09 28.32
N THR A 17 -1.42 -54.99 28.67
CA THR A 17 -1.69 -53.88 27.74
C THR A 17 -0.46 -52.98 27.66
N ALA A 18 0.38 -53.21 26.65
CA ALA A 18 1.31 -52.19 26.16
C ALA A 18 0.50 -51.23 25.26
N SER A 19 0.15 -50.07 25.81
CA SER A 19 -0.49 -48.99 25.06
C SER A 19 0.56 -48.30 24.20
N THR A 20 0.75 -48.74 22.95
CA THR A 20 1.42 -47.93 21.94
C THR A 20 0.53 -46.75 21.61
N ALA A 21 0.86 -45.57 22.12
CA ALA A 21 0.25 -44.32 21.67
C ALA A 21 0.65 -44.11 20.20
N VAL A 22 -0.26 -44.45 19.30
CA VAL A 22 -0.17 -44.07 17.88
C VAL A 22 -0.26 -42.54 17.83
N GLY A 23 0.86 -41.90 17.53
CA GLY A 23 0.90 -40.46 17.24
C GLY A 23 -0.05 -40.16 16.08
N GLN A 24 -1.07 -39.35 16.36
CA GLN A 24 -1.95 -38.79 15.34
C GLN A 24 -1.12 -37.79 14.53
N ARG A 25 -0.66 -38.19 13.33
CA ARG A 25 -0.22 -37.23 12.30
C ARG A 25 -1.36 -36.25 12.05
N ARG A 26 -1.15 -34.97 12.35
CA ARG A 26 -2.09 -33.87 12.07
C ARG A 26 -1.79 -33.27 10.68
N ASP A 27 -1.94 -34.07 9.63
CA ASP A 27 -1.76 -33.60 8.25
C ASP A 27 -3.13 -33.48 7.56
N PHE A 28 -3.84 -32.35 7.68
CA PHE A 28 -5.13 -32.18 6.97
C PHE A 28 -5.42 -30.82 6.34
N ILE A 29 -4.46 -29.90 6.30
CA ILE A 29 -4.57 -28.74 5.42
C ILE A 29 -3.23 -28.61 4.67
N PRO A 30 -3.20 -28.62 3.32
CA PRO A 30 -1.97 -28.43 2.55
C PRO A 30 -1.48 -26.98 2.70
N PRO A 31 -0.17 -26.72 2.90
CA PRO A 31 0.34 -25.35 3.09
C PRO A 31 -0.16 -24.44 1.96
N VAL A 32 -0.56 -23.21 2.31
CA VAL A 32 -0.88 -22.22 1.28
C VAL A 32 0.48 -21.78 0.73
N PRO A 33 0.74 -21.91 -0.58
CA PRO A 33 1.97 -21.38 -1.14
C PRO A 33 1.97 -19.86 -0.95
N ALA A 34 3.16 -19.31 -0.68
CA ALA A 34 3.34 -17.87 -0.77
C ALA A 34 3.03 -17.38 -2.19
N PRO A 35 2.75 -16.07 -2.38
CA PRO A 35 2.55 -15.53 -3.71
C PRO A 35 3.76 -15.78 -4.62
N ASP A 36 3.52 -16.34 -5.81
CA ASP A 36 4.56 -16.57 -6.83
C ASP A 36 5.03 -15.26 -7.50
N GLY A 37 4.25 -14.18 -7.34
CA GLY A 37 4.54 -12.85 -7.84
C GLY A 37 3.95 -11.77 -6.92
N PRO A 38 4.13 -10.49 -7.26
CA PRO A 38 3.59 -9.40 -6.46
C PRO A 38 2.06 -9.50 -6.29
N VAL A 39 1.53 -9.00 -5.18
CA VAL A 39 0.08 -8.88 -4.95
C VAL A 39 -0.25 -7.54 -4.29
N VAL A 40 -1.39 -6.96 -4.63
CA VAL A 40 -1.93 -5.78 -3.92
C VAL A 40 -2.85 -6.22 -2.80
N LEU A 41 -2.56 -5.77 -1.59
CA LEU A 41 -3.38 -5.96 -0.40
C LEU A 41 -3.82 -4.59 0.16
N TYR A 42 -4.80 -4.61 1.05
CA TYR A 42 -5.39 -3.40 1.62
C TYR A 42 -4.86 -3.15 3.04
N SER A 43 -4.71 -1.87 3.39
CA SER A 43 -4.55 -1.44 4.79
C SER A 43 -5.47 -0.25 5.08
N ALA A 44 -5.63 0.08 6.36
CA ALA A 44 -6.57 1.08 6.85
C ALA A 44 -6.16 2.50 6.48
N GLU A 45 -4.90 2.87 6.72
CA GLU A 45 -4.38 4.24 6.47
C GLU A 45 -3.69 4.34 5.10
N VAL A 46 -3.01 3.28 4.66
CA VAL A 46 -2.47 3.18 3.31
C VAL A 46 -3.37 2.24 2.51
N GLN A 47 -4.36 2.79 1.81
CA GLN A 47 -5.46 2.00 1.23
C GLN A 47 -4.98 0.76 0.45
N ARG A 48 -3.82 0.84 -0.22
CA ARG A 48 -3.25 -0.28 -0.98
C ARG A 48 -1.74 -0.37 -0.78
N ILE A 49 -1.27 -1.58 -0.49
CA ILE A 49 0.15 -1.95 -0.43
C ILE A 49 0.41 -3.06 -1.44
N ARG A 50 1.57 -3.03 -2.09
CA ARG A 50 2.07 -4.08 -2.96
C ARG A 50 3.05 -4.93 -2.18
N VAL A 51 2.80 -6.24 -2.13
CA VAL A 51 3.67 -7.21 -1.45
C VAL A 51 4.41 -7.99 -2.51
N VAL A 52 5.73 -7.87 -2.53
CA VAL A 52 6.60 -8.42 -3.57
C VAL A 52 7.42 -9.57 -2.99
N PRO A 53 7.35 -10.81 -3.54
CA PRO A 53 8.29 -11.86 -3.20
C PRO A 53 9.66 -11.53 -3.78
N VAL A 54 10.65 -11.38 -2.90
CA VAL A 54 12.05 -11.07 -3.25
C VAL A 54 12.88 -12.34 -3.42
N ALA A 55 12.64 -13.34 -2.58
CA ALA A 55 13.30 -14.64 -2.67
C ALA A 55 12.38 -15.73 -2.12
N ASN A 56 12.26 -16.83 -2.86
CA ASN A 56 11.43 -17.98 -2.51
C ASN A 56 12.31 -19.16 -2.08
N ASP A 57 11.66 -20.24 -1.64
CA ASP A 57 12.29 -21.53 -1.32
C ASP A 57 13.39 -21.45 -0.25
N LEU A 58 13.22 -20.56 0.73
CA LEU A 58 14.04 -20.51 1.93
C LEU A 58 13.50 -21.53 2.96
N GLU A 59 14.35 -22.41 3.48
CA GLU A 59 13.92 -23.45 4.43
C GLU A 59 13.84 -22.91 5.86
N HIS A 60 12.62 -22.61 6.33
CA HIS A 60 12.33 -22.00 7.62
C HIS A 60 13.30 -20.84 7.94
N PRO A 61 13.31 -19.77 7.13
CA PRO A 61 14.24 -18.67 7.33
C PRO A 61 14.00 -18.03 8.69
N TRP A 62 15.05 -17.67 9.43
CA TRP A 62 14.92 -17.24 10.83
C TRP A 62 15.26 -15.76 11.07
N GLY A 63 16.43 -15.32 10.61
CA GLY A 63 16.91 -13.95 10.77
C GLY A 63 17.42 -13.39 9.46
N MET A 64 17.44 -12.06 9.34
CA MET A 64 18.01 -11.35 8.20
C MET A 64 18.89 -10.16 8.61
N ALA A 65 19.93 -9.90 7.82
CA ALA A 65 20.80 -8.75 7.99
C ALA A 65 21.10 -8.06 6.64
N PHE A 66 20.92 -6.74 6.59
CA PHE A 66 21.25 -5.93 5.42
C PHE A 66 22.73 -5.53 5.45
N ARG A 67 23.40 -5.68 4.31
CA ARG A 67 24.78 -5.23 4.12
C ARG A 67 24.81 -3.91 3.36
N SER A 68 25.87 -3.13 3.56
CA SER A 68 26.03 -1.80 2.95
C SER A 68 26.13 -1.85 1.42
N ASN A 69 26.49 -3.01 0.85
CA ASN A 69 26.55 -3.24 -0.60
C ASN A 69 25.19 -3.63 -1.21
N GLY A 70 24.11 -3.68 -0.43
CA GLY A 70 22.77 -4.08 -0.88
C GLY A 70 22.47 -5.58 -0.81
N ASP A 71 23.42 -6.42 -0.39
CA ASP A 71 23.15 -7.84 -0.15
C ASP A 71 22.31 -8.01 1.14
N ILE A 72 21.42 -9.01 1.14
CA ILE A 72 20.69 -9.45 2.32
C ILE A 72 21.19 -10.83 2.71
N LEU A 73 21.68 -10.98 3.94
CA LEU A 73 21.99 -12.28 4.54
C LEU A 73 20.72 -12.86 5.17
N VAL A 74 20.46 -14.14 4.97
CA VAL A 74 19.30 -14.84 5.56
C VAL A 74 19.76 -16.19 6.11
N THR A 75 19.39 -16.51 7.35
CA THR A 75 19.63 -17.84 7.94
C THR A 75 18.48 -18.79 7.64
N GLU A 76 18.77 -20.03 7.27
CA GLU A 76 17.80 -21.13 7.16
C GLU A 76 17.95 -22.04 8.38
N ARG A 77 16.91 -22.10 9.22
CA ARG A 77 17.01 -22.71 10.55
C ARG A 77 17.37 -24.19 10.49
N ASP A 78 16.53 -24.96 9.81
CA ASP A 78 16.57 -26.42 9.87
C ASP A 78 17.77 -26.98 9.08
N LYS A 79 18.15 -26.31 7.98
CA LYS A 79 19.36 -26.62 7.20
C LYS A 79 20.66 -26.20 7.87
N GLY A 80 20.61 -25.22 8.78
CA GLY A 80 21.80 -24.63 9.37
C GLY A 80 22.63 -23.79 8.39
N THR A 81 22.03 -23.28 7.31
CA THR A 81 22.74 -22.59 6.21
C THR A 81 22.57 -21.07 6.26
N LEU A 82 23.58 -20.34 5.79
CA LEU A 82 23.53 -18.89 5.60
C LEU A 82 23.43 -18.57 4.11
N ARG A 83 22.37 -17.86 3.70
CA ARG A 83 22.05 -17.53 2.30
C ARG A 83 22.31 -16.06 2.01
N VAL A 84 22.46 -15.75 0.73
CA VAL A 84 22.64 -14.39 0.22
C VAL A 84 21.59 -14.11 -0.83
N ILE A 85 20.91 -12.98 -0.68
CA ILE A 85 20.04 -12.42 -1.71
C ILE A 85 20.74 -11.16 -2.24
N ARG A 86 20.97 -11.14 -3.55
CA ARG A 86 21.66 -10.05 -4.25
C ARG A 86 20.80 -9.57 -5.40
N ASN A 87 20.55 -8.27 -5.48
CA ASN A 87 19.73 -7.66 -6.53
C ASN A 87 18.35 -8.34 -6.68
N GLY A 88 17.73 -8.73 -5.55
CA GLY A 88 16.44 -9.43 -5.54
C GLY A 88 16.49 -10.87 -6.04
N GLN A 89 17.65 -11.52 -6.04
CA GLN A 89 17.79 -12.93 -6.41
C GLN A 89 18.54 -13.69 -5.32
N LEU A 90 17.97 -14.82 -4.91
CA LEU A 90 18.63 -15.79 -4.03
C LEU A 90 19.78 -16.47 -4.79
N LEU A 91 20.98 -16.44 -4.24
CA LEU A 91 22.11 -17.15 -4.84
C LEU A 91 21.94 -18.67 -4.67
N ASP A 92 22.34 -19.42 -5.71
CA ASP A 92 22.25 -20.89 -5.75
C ASP A 92 23.05 -21.57 -4.62
N ARG A 93 24.18 -20.97 -4.24
CA ARG A 93 25.10 -21.51 -3.23
C ARG A 93 24.96 -20.75 -1.92
N ASP A 94 24.90 -21.49 -0.83
CA ASP A 94 25.02 -20.99 0.54
C ASP A 94 26.44 -20.52 0.87
N ILE A 95 26.59 -19.72 1.93
CA ILE A 95 27.87 -19.32 2.47
C ILE A 95 28.42 -20.48 3.31
N PRO A 96 29.52 -21.14 2.90
CA PRO A 96 30.15 -22.17 3.69
C PRO A 96 30.91 -21.58 4.89
N GLY A 97 31.23 -22.44 5.86
CA GLY A 97 31.99 -22.07 7.05
C GLY A 97 31.15 -21.67 8.24
N VAL A 98 29.81 -21.71 8.12
CA VAL A 98 28.89 -21.65 9.27
C VAL A 98 29.25 -22.73 10.31
N PRO A 99 29.02 -22.49 11.62
CA PRO A 99 29.28 -23.48 12.68
C PRO A 99 28.53 -24.80 12.47
N GLU A 100 28.96 -25.86 13.14
CA GLU A 100 28.17 -27.08 13.25
C GLU A 100 26.93 -26.81 14.11
N VAL A 101 25.75 -26.94 13.50
CA VAL A 101 24.46 -26.60 14.09
C VAL A 101 23.72 -27.86 14.51
N PHE A 102 23.16 -27.86 15.73
CA PHE A 102 22.20 -28.88 16.14
C PHE A 102 20.81 -28.56 15.58
N SER A 103 20.31 -29.40 14.66
CA SER A 103 18.98 -29.26 14.03
C SER A 103 18.11 -30.51 14.13
N ASP A 104 18.48 -31.48 14.98
CA ASP A 104 17.76 -32.75 15.16
C ASP A 104 16.48 -32.64 16.02
N SER A 105 16.01 -31.42 16.31
CA SER A 105 14.81 -31.15 17.10
C SER A 105 13.98 -30.04 16.46
N ASP A 106 12.66 -30.08 16.63
CA ASP A 106 11.77 -29.00 16.22
C ASP A 106 12.24 -27.67 16.82
N ARG A 107 12.29 -26.62 15.99
CA ARG A 107 12.80 -25.26 16.29
C ARG A 107 14.30 -25.13 16.52
N ALA A 108 15.07 -26.22 16.54
CA ALA A 108 16.52 -26.15 16.70
C ALA A 108 17.16 -25.82 15.37
N GLY A 109 18.27 -25.09 15.39
CA GLY A 109 18.96 -24.75 14.15
C GLY A 109 19.78 -23.48 14.21
N LEU A 110 20.07 -22.93 13.03
CA LEU A 110 20.68 -21.61 12.87
C LEU A 110 19.60 -20.54 13.05
N MET A 111 19.79 -19.63 14.00
CA MET A 111 18.79 -18.65 14.39
C MET A 111 19.12 -17.29 13.77
N ASP A 112 19.56 -16.31 14.54
CA ASP A 112 19.73 -14.95 14.04
C ASP A 112 21.06 -14.73 13.32
N VAL A 113 21.07 -13.69 12.50
CA VAL A 113 22.27 -13.14 11.89
C VAL A 113 22.32 -11.64 12.11
N ALA A 114 23.48 -11.13 12.52
CA ALA A 114 23.77 -9.71 12.56
C ALA A 114 25.13 -9.42 11.91
N VAL A 115 25.28 -8.22 11.34
CA VAL A 115 26.57 -7.73 10.84
C VAL A 115 27.09 -6.63 11.75
N HIS A 116 28.41 -6.53 11.91
CA HIS A 116 29.00 -5.50 12.74
C HIS A 116 28.76 -4.09 12.14
N PRO A 117 28.35 -3.08 12.92
CA PRO A 117 28.01 -1.75 12.40
C PRO A 117 29.17 -1.05 11.67
N ALA A 118 30.40 -1.23 12.15
CA ALA A 118 31.60 -0.62 11.57
C ALA A 118 32.26 -1.43 10.43
N ASP A 119 31.99 -2.74 10.30
CA ASP A 119 32.54 -3.59 9.23
C ASP A 119 31.56 -4.73 8.95
N ASP A 120 30.71 -4.57 7.93
CA ASP A 120 29.65 -5.53 7.58
C ASP A 120 30.15 -6.89 7.04
N ARG A 121 31.48 -7.09 7.03
CA ARG A 121 32.12 -8.39 6.79
C ARG A 121 32.25 -9.20 8.07
N ILE A 122 32.15 -8.59 9.25
CA ILE A 122 32.11 -9.32 10.52
C ILE A 122 30.66 -9.72 10.76
N VAL A 123 30.40 -11.03 10.83
CA VAL A 123 29.07 -11.62 10.93
C VAL A 123 28.94 -12.37 12.26
N TYR A 124 27.80 -12.22 12.89
CA TYR A 124 27.41 -12.86 14.15
C TYR A 124 26.25 -13.80 13.87
N LEU A 125 26.29 -15.01 14.44
CA LEU A 125 25.29 -16.04 14.25
C LEU A 125 24.91 -16.64 15.60
N THR A 126 23.61 -16.70 15.90
CA THR A 126 23.11 -17.50 17.03
C THR A 126 22.63 -18.86 16.54
N TYR A 127 22.86 -19.91 17.31
CA TYR A 127 22.47 -21.27 16.90
C TYR A 127 22.30 -22.22 18.09
N SER A 128 21.53 -23.28 17.87
CA SER A 128 21.47 -24.43 18.79
C SER A 128 22.77 -25.25 18.69
N LYS A 129 23.47 -25.42 19.81
CA LYS A 129 24.76 -26.09 19.91
C LYS A 129 24.66 -27.35 20.76
N SER A 130 25.17 -28.47 20.26
CA SER A 130 25.35 -29.67 21.09
C SER A 130 26.46 -29.49 22.12
N ILE A 131 26.21 -29.92 23.36
CA ILE A 131 27.14 -29.86 24.48
C ILE A 131 27.20 -31.21 25.22
N ARG A 132 28.23 -31.37 26.05
CA ARG A 132 28.27 -32.43 27.06
C ARG A 132 27.85 -31.82 28.39
N THR A 133 26.91 -32.47 29.07
CA THR A 133 26.42 -32.03 30.38
C THR A 133 27.37 -32.49 31.48
N ASP A 134 27.27 -31.88 32.67
CA ASP A 134 28.15 -32.18 33.81
C ASP A 134 28.09 -33.63 34.29
N ASP A 135 26.96 -34.31 34.05
CA ASP A 135 26.77 -35.74 34.34
C ASP A 135 27.31 -36.67 33.22
N GLY A 136 27.97 -36.10 32.20
CA GLY A 136 28.55 -36.81 31.07
C GLY A 136 27.56 -37.15 29.95
N GLY A 137 26.31 -36.68 30.06
CA GLY A 137 25.28 -36.81 29.03
C GLY A 137 25.47 -35.91 27.80
N GLU A 138 24.56 -36.04 26.85
CA GLU A 138 24.44 -35.14 25.70
C GLU A 138 23.35 -34.11 25.98
N GLY A 139 23.60 -32.85 25.65
CA GLY A 139 22.68 -31.74 25.82
C GLY A 139 22.75 -30.76 24.67
N VAL A 140 21.88 -29.76 24.71
CA VAL A 140 21.84 -28.65 23.75
C VAL A 140 21.88 -27.35 24.55
N THR A 141 22.52 -26.31 24.00
CA THR A 141 22.46 -24.94 24.51
C THR A 141 22.42 -23.95 23.35
N VAL A 142 22.32 -22.66 23.64
CA VAL A 142 22.44 -21.57 22.65
C VAL A 142 23.90 -21.12 22.59
N ALA A 143 24.41 -20.86 21.39
CA ALA A 143 25.73 -20.27 21.21
C ALA A 143 25.68 -19.06 20.27
N LEU A 144 26.64 -18.14 20.47
CA LEU A 144 26.92 -17.01 19.60
C LEU A 144 28.28 -17.23 18.95
N ALA A 145 28.29 -17.38 17.64
CA ALA A 145 29.50 -17.42 16.84
C ALA A 145 29.76 -16.07 16.16
N ARG A 146 31.05 -15.76 15.98
CA ARG A 146 31.53 -14.64 15.18
C ARG A 146 32.43 -15.18 14.07
N GLY A 147 32.25 -14.66 12.86
CA GLY A 147 33.07 -14.97 11.70
C GLY A 147 33.30 -13.76 10.81
N ARG A 148 34.14 -13.95 9.79
CA ARG A 148 34.48 -12.95 8.79
C ARG A 148 34.12 -13.42 7.39
N LEU A 149 33.25 -12.68 6.72
CA LEU A 149 32.89 -12.90 5.34
C LEU A 149 34.04 -12.49 4.41
N ASP A 150 34.62 -13.47 3.72
CA ASP A 150 35.68 -13.28 2.74
C ASP A 150 35.43 -14.13 1.49
N ASN A 151 35.40 -13.48 0.32
CA ASN A 151 35.19 -14.12 -0.98
C ASN A 151 34.01 -15.11 -1.02
N GLY A 152 32.89 -14.77 -0.35
CA GLY A 152 31.69 -15.60 -0.29
C GLY A 152 31.76 -16.77 0.69
N ASN A 153 32.76 -16.82 1.58
CA ASN A 153 32.88 -17.83 2.65
C ASN A 153 32.92 -17.12 4.01
N LEU A 154 32.40 -17.79 5.04
CA LEU A 154 32.59 -17.36 6.42
C LEU A 154 33.87 -18.01 6.97
N THR A 155 34.81 -17.17 7.38
CA THR A 155 36.14 -17.56 7.86
C THR A 155 36.36 -17.10 9.30
N GLU A 156 37.41 -17.59 9.96
CA GLU A 156 37.74 -17.20 11.35
C GLU A 156 36.58 -17.43 12.34
N VAL A 157 35.75 -18.44 12.06
CA VAL A 157 34.54 -18.72 12.81
C VAL A 157 34.89 -19.33 14.16
N ARG A 158 34.40 -18.71 15.23
CA ARG A 158 34.54 -19.19 16.60
C ARG A 158 33.33 -18.81 17.43
N ASP A 159 33.02 -19.65 18.42
CA ASP A 159 32.10 -19.26 19.47
C ASP A 159 32.74 -18.19 20.34
N ILE A 160 32.01 -17.10 20.54
CA ILE A 160 32.38 -16.01 21.45
C ILE A 160 31.55 -16.04 22.73
N LEU A 161 30.40 -16.72 22.71
CA LEU A 161 29.61 -17.04 23.89
C LEU A 161 28.96 -18.43 23.70
N VAL A 162 29.00 -19.26 24.74
CA VAL A 162 28.18 -20.48 24.86
C VAL A 162 27.33 -20.30 26.10
N ALA A 163 26.02 -20.41 25.98
CA ALA A 163 25.11 -20.09 27.06
C ALA A 163 25.27 -21.08 28.23
N GLU A 164 25.38 -20.54 29.45
CA GLU A 164 25.45 -21.32 30.69
C GLU A 164 24.07 -21.90 31.00
N GLY A 165 23.98 -23.23 31.07
CA GLY A 165 22.73 -23.98 31.25
C GLY A 165 22.44 -24.97 30.11
N VAL A 166 21.45 -25.84 30.34
CA VAL A 166 21.01 -26.85 29.36
C VAL A 166 19.64 -26.47 28.85
N ASP A 167 19.52 -26.34 27.54
CA ASP A 167 18.25 -26.12 26.87
C ASP A 167 17.42 -27.41 26.82
N ARG A 168 16.18 -27.32 27.31
CA ARG A 168 15.22 -28.45 27.33
C ARG A 168 13.97 -28.22 26.48
N GLY A 169 13.87 -27.08 25.80
CA GLY A 169 12.69 -26.75 24.99
C GLY A 169 12.95 -25.92 23.74
N ILE A 170 14.23 -25.77 23.37
CA ILE A 170 14.75 -24.99 22.25
C ILE A 170 14.39 -23.50 22.37
N ALA A 171 15.32 -22.75 22.95
CA ALA A 171 15.25 -21.31 23.14
C ALA A 171 15.33 -20.55 21.82
N ALA A 172 14.57 -19.47 21.69
CA ALA A 172 14.83 -18.46 20.67
C ALA A 172 16.04 -17.60 21.07
N SER A 173 16.79 -17.12 20.08
CA SER A 173 17.94 -16.23 20.31
C SER A 173 18.09 -15.20 19.20
N ARG A 174 17.72 -13.95 19.52
CA ARG A 174 17.76 -12.78 18.63
C ARG A 174 18.95 -11.90 18.94
N LEU A 175 19.51 -11.27 17.91
CA LEU A 175 20.53 -10.24 17.99
C LEU A 175 19.99 -8.85 17.60
N VAL A 176 20.48 -7.81 18.27
CA VAL A 176 20.41 -6.43 17.80
C VAL A 176 21.63 -5.65 18.29
N TRP A 177 22.18 -4.78 17.45
CA TRP A 177 23.19 -3.81 17.88
C TRP A 177 22.53 -2.62 18.55
N GLY A 178 23.09 -2.19 19.68
CA GLY A 178 22.70 -0.98 20.39
C GLY A 178 23.31 0.30 19.81
N PRO A 179 22.73 1.46 20.12
CA PRO A 179 23.34 2.76 19.80
C PRO A 179 24.63 3.04 20.59
N ASP A 180 24.94 2.19 21.57
CA ASP A 180 26.12 2.21 22.44
C ASP A 180 27.24 1.27 21.96
N ASP A 181 27.16 0.79 20.71
CA ASP A 181 28.06 -0.19 20.10
C ASP A 181 28.12 -1.55 20.85
N SER A 182 27.13 -1.86 21.70
CA SER A 182 27.00 -3.18 22.34
C SER A 182 26.09 -4.10 21.54
N LEU A 183 26.36 -5.42 21.60
CA LEU A 183 25.53 -6.45 21.01
C LEU A 183 24.54 -6.98 22.07
N TYR A 184 23.25 -6.88 21.79
CA TYR A 184 22.21 -7.43 22.64
C TYR A 184 21.74 -8.77 22.10
N MET A 185 21.62 -9.76 22.98
CA MET A 185 21.29 -11.14 22.62
C MET A 185 20.22 -11.70 23.55
N THR A 186 19.09 -12.15 23.00
CA THR A 186 18.10 -12.90 23.80
C THR A 186 18.57 -14.34 23.98
N VAL A 187 18.27 -14.89 25.16
CA VAL A 187 18.36 -16.33 25.43
C VAL A 187 17.07 -16.73 26.12
N GLY A 188 16.13 -17.27 25.33
CA GLY A 188 14.83 -17.73 25.81
C GLY A 188 14.90 -19.02 26.63
N GLY A 189 13.97 -19.95 26.37
CA GLY A 189 14.07 -21.33 26.89
C GLY A 189 13.62 -21.57 28.34
N SER A 190 13.05 -20.56 29.00
CA SER A 190 12.50 -20.72 30.36
C SER A 190 11.06 -21.24 30.31
N TYR A 191 10.87 -22.56 30.26
CA TYR A 191 9.58 -23.17 30.02
C TYR A 191 9.09 -24.02 31.19
N VAL A 192 7.89 -23.72 31.71
CA VAL A 192 7.24 -24.53 32.73
C VAL A 192 6.98 -25.96 32.23
N PHE A 193 6.56 -26.13 30.98
CA PHE A 193 6.31 -27.47 30.40
C PHE A 193 7.57 -28.35 30.26
N ALA A 194 8.78 -27.76 30.35
CA ALA A 194 10.05 -28.46 30.25
C ALA A 194 10.82 -28.47 31.59
N ASP A 195 10.14 -28.13 32.69
CA ASP A 195 10.73 -27.99 34.03
C ASP A 195 11.91 -26.99 34.09
N THR A 196 11.94 -26.00 33.18
CA THR A 196 12.97 -24.94 33.14
C THR A 196 12.41 -23.55 33.46
N GLY A 197 11.13 -23.43 33.83
CA GLY A 197 10.50 -22.14 34.12
C GLY A 197 11.24 -21.31 35.19
N SER A 198 11.87 -21.95 36.18
CA SER A 198 12.65 -21.23 37.19
C SER A 198 13.94 -20.59 36.66
N TYR A 199 14.43 -20.98 35.47
CA TYR A 199 15.65 -20.41 34.89
C TYR A 199 15.55 -18.90 34.69
N ALA A 200 14.37 -18.38 34.36
CA ALA A 200 14.15 -16.94 34.24
C ALA A 200 14.53 -16.15 35.51
N GLN A 201 14.42 -16.77 36.69
CA GLN A 201 14.73 -16.18 37.99
C GLN A 201 16.11 -16.57 38.54
N ASP A 202 16.74 -17.60 37.95
CA ASP A 202 18.05 -18.08 38.37
C ASP A 202 19.16 -17.18 37.79
N PRO A 203 20.03 -16.58 38.63
CA PRO A 203 21.10 -15.69 38.18
C PRO A 203 22.32 -16.45 37.60
N GLY A 204 22.42 -17.76 37.84
CA GLY A 204 23.53 -18.61 37.40
C GLY A 204 23.37 -19.23 36.01
N THR A 205 22.35 -18.81 35.25
CA THR A 205 22.08 -19.30 33.90
C THR A 205 21.69 -18.17 32.95
N HIS A 206 22.03 -18.32 31.67
CA HIS A 206 21.64 -17.37 30.64
C HIS A 206 20.19 -17.54 30.17
N PHE A 207 19.48 -18.61 30.53
CA PHE A 207 18.11 -18.85 30.05
C PHE A 207 17.07 -17.92 30.71
N GLY A 208 16.13 -17.45 29.91
CA GLY A 208 15.13 -16.45 30.31
C GLY A 208 15.74 -15.07 30.59
N LYS A 209 16.79 -14.70 29.84
CA LYS A 209 17.53 -13.42 29.99
C LYS A 209 17.68 -12.69 28.66
N LEU A 210 17.83 -11.38 28.75
CA LEU A 210 18.48 -10.59 27.72
C LEU A 210 19.92 -10.31 28.17
N LEU A 211 20.87 -10.55 27.27
CA LEU A 211 22.30 -10.30 27.48
C LEU A 211 22.73 -9.02 26.76
N ARG A 212 23.72 -8.32 27.31
CA ARG A 212 24.41 -7.18 26.68
C ARG A 212 25.91 -7.44 26.67
N LEU A 213 26.46 -7.52 25.45
CA LEU A 213 27.79 -8.02 25.17
C LEU A 213 28.62 -6.96 24.43
N SER A 214 29.94 -6.98 24.61
CA SER A 214 30.87 -6.34 23.69
C SER A 214 30.96 -7.13 22.37
N ASP A 215 31.61 -6.54 21.37
CA ASP A 215 31.75 -7.14 20.02
C ASP A 215 32.51 -8.48 20.00
N ASP A 216 33.29 -8.76 21.04
CA ASP A 216 34.05 -9.99 21.26
C ASP A 216 33.31 -11.04 22.10
N GLY A 217 32.08 -10.77 22.53
CA GLY A 217 31.24 -11.67 23.32
C GLY A 217 31.41 -11.56 24.83
N SER A 218 32.32 -10.73 25.33
CA SER A 218 32.44 -10.45 26.77
C SER A 218 31.29 -9.59 27.28
N ALA A 219 31.04 -9.61 28.59
CA ALA A 219 30.06 -8.71 29.21
C ALA A 219 30.38 -7.23 28.91
N ALA A 220 29.38 -6.49 28.44
CA ALA A 220 29.58 -5.08 28.12
C ALA A 220 29.91 -4.25 29.38
N PRO A 221 30.68 -3.15 29.25
CA PRO A 221 30.97 -2.25 30.35
C PRO A 221 29.68 -1.73 31.01
N ASP A 222 29.72 -1.56 32.33
CA ASP A 222 28.60 -1.04 33.14
C ASP A 222 27.31 -1.88 33.08
N ASN A 223 27.41 -3.17 32.76
CA ASN A 223 26.29 -4.10 32.90
C ASN A 223 25.76 -4.14 34.34
N PRO A 224 24.43 -4.27 34.52
CA PRO A 224 23.75 -3.99 35.80
C PRO A 224 24.12 -4.95 36.93
N PHE A 225 24.58 -6.16 36.61
CA PHE A 225 24.89 -7.19 37.61
C PHE A 225 26.39 -7.45 37.77
N THR A 226 27.27 -6.66 37.15
CA THR A 226 28.73 -6.90 37.17
C THR A 226 29.36 -6.86 38.57
N SER A 227 28.74 -6.17 39.53
CA SER A 227 29.19 -6.13 40.92
C SER A 227 28.66 -7.28 41.80
N ASP A 228 27.72 -8.08 41.31
CA ASP A 228 27.12 -9.20 42.06
C ASP A 228 27.59 -10.54 41.50
N SER A 229 28.49 -11.21 42.22
CA SER A 229 29.05 -12.50 41.80
C SER A 229 28.04 -13.65 41.71
N ALA A 230 26.80 -13.47 42.19
CA ALA A 230 25.75 -14.44 42.01
C ALA A 230 25.21 -14.48 40.57
N TYR A 231 25.37 -13.38 39.83
CA TYR A 231 24.87 -13.22 38.47
C TYR A 231 25.98 -13.41 37.44
N LEU A 232 25.62 -14.00 36.30
CA LEU A 232 26.46 -13.96 35.12
C LEU A 232 26.58 -12.50 34.63
N PRO A 233 27.80 -11.98 34.40
CA PRO A 233 28.03 -10.56 34.17
C PRO A 233 27.44 -10.03 32.86
N GLU A 234 27.13 -10.92 31.90
CA GLU A 234 26.50 -10.61 30.62
C GLU A 234 25.01 -10.23 30.75
N ILE A 235 24.36 -10.59 31.86
CA ILE A 235 22.92 -10.39 32.05
C ILE A 235 22.61 -8.89 32.07
N TYR A 236 21.68 -8.48 31.20
CA TYR A 236 21.14 -7.12 31.14
C TYR A 236 19.77 -7.02 31.79
N SER A 237 18.88 -7.98 31.53
CA SER A 237 17.58 -8.10 32.21
C SER A 237 17.14 -9.56 32.32
N MET A 238 16.17 -9.83 33.20
CA MET A 238 15.76 -11.18 33.57
C MET A 238 14.24 -11.33 33.72
N GLY A 239 13.77 -12.54 34.03
CA GLY A 239 12.33 -12.78 34.19
C GLY A 239 11.59 -12.92 32.86
N HIS A 240 12.27 -13.34 31.80
CA HIS A 240 11.69 -13.53 30.46
C HIS A 240 11.37 -15.00 30.21
N ARG A 241 10.35 -15.28 29.39
CA ARG A 241 10.05 -16.65 28.96
C ARG A 241 10.85 -17.04 27.72
N ASN A 242 10.56 -16.38 26.61
CA ASN A 242 11.12 -16.69 25.30
C ASN A 242 10.96 -15.50 24.35
N GLN A 243 11.97 -14.63 24.32
CA GLN A 243 11.99 -13.42 23.49
C GLN A 243 12.41 -13.73 22.05
N LEU A 244 11.67 -13.20 21.08
CA LEU A 244 11.89 -13.45 19.65
C LEU A 244 12.15 -12.18 18.83
N GLY A 245 11.73 -11.01 19.30
CA GLY A 245 11.91 -9.74 18.60
C GLY A 245 12.72 -8.76 19.45
N LEU A 246 13.54 -7.94 18.80
CA LEU A 246 14.26 -6.82 19.39
C LEU A 246 14.33 -5.67 18.39
N ALA A 247 13.99 -4.45 18.82
CA ALA A 247 14.28 -3.23 18.08
C ALA A 247 14.42 -2.03 19.02
N TRP A 248 15.21 -1.05 18.59
CA TRP A 248 15.32 0.24 19.26
C TRP A 248 14.23 1.17 18.75
N HIS A 249 13.55 1.84 19.68
CA HIS A 249 12.64 2.92 19.33
C HIS A 249 13.46 4.10 18.79
N PRO A 250 13.19 4.60 17.57
CA PRO A 250 14.06 5.55 16.88
C PRO A 250 14.14 6.92 17.57
N GLU A 251 13.06 7.36 18.23
CA GLU A 251 13.04 8.67 18.92
C GLU A 251 13.46 8.60 20.40
N THR A 252 12.91 7.67 21.19
CA THR A 252 13.19 7.59 22.63
C THR A 252 14.52 6.89 22.94
N GLY A 253 15.00 6.04 22.04
CA GLY A 253 16.17 5.20 22.27
C GLY A 253 15.90 4.01 23.19
N ASP A 254 14.63 3.69 23.48
CA ASP A 254 14.26 2.54 24.31
C ASP A 254 14.42 1.22 23.54
N LEU A 255 14.91 0.18 24.20
CA LEU A 255 14.94 -1.17 23.63
C LEU A 255 13.58 -1.84 23.83
N TRP A 256 12.95 -2.27 22.74
CA TRP A 256 11.71 -3.04 22.79
C TRP A 256 12.00 -4.51 22.49
N ALA A 257 11.32 -5.40 23.20
CA ALA A 257 11.36 -6.84 22.94
C ALA A 257 9.97 -7.44 22.90
N THR A 258 9.75 -8.39 22.00
CA THR A 258 8.56 -9.26 22.02
C THR A 258 8.90 -10.62 22.58
N GLU A 259 7.97 -11.22 23.30
CA GLU A 259 8.12 -12.58 23.80
C GLU A 259 6.82 -13.39 23.73
N ASN A 260 6.99 -14.72 23.68
CA ASN A 260 5.88 -15.65 23.62
C ASN A 260 5.51 -16.10 25.03
N GLY A 261 4.23 -15.99 25.38
CA GLY A 261 3.57 -16.77 26.42
C GLY A 261 3.25 -18.20 25.96
N PRO A 262 2.74 -19.06 26.86
CA PRO A 262 2.16 -20.35 26.49
C PRO A 262 0.79 -20.24 25.78
N GLN A 263 -0.33 -20.13 26.50
CA GLN A 263 -1.66 -19.86 25.92
C GLN A 263 -2.16 -18.47 26.31
N GLY A 264 -2.00 -17.52 25.38
CA GLY A 264 -2.21 -16.09 25.65
C GLY A 264 -1.11 -15.53 26.54
N GLY A 265 -1.10 -14.21 26.72
CA GLY A 265 -0.08 -13.52 27.52
C GLY A 265 1.24 -13.38 26.79
N ASP A 266 1.19 -13.25 25.46
CA ASP A 266 2.35 -12.74 24.72
C ASP A 266 2.49 -11.24 25.02
N GLU A 267 3.73 -10.76 25.01
CA GLU A 267 4.05 -9.41 25.47
C GLU A 267 4.98 -8.69 24.49
N ALA A 268 4.84 -7.36 24.43
CA ALA A 268 5.92 -6.47 24.01
C ALA A 268 6.27 -5.54 25.18
N ASN A 269 7.57 -5.48 25.47
CA ASN A 269 8.13 -4.93 26.70
C ASN A 269 9.19 -3.87 26.36
N ILE A 270 9.17 -2.73 27.05
CA ILE A 270 10.31 -1.80 27.08
C ILE A 270 11.35 -2.38 28.06
N ILE A 271 12.54 -2.68 27.55
CA ILE A 271 13.59 -3.37 28.29
C ILE A 271 14.48 -2.41 29.08
N LYS A 272 14.43 -2.53 30.40
CA LYS A 272 15.21 -1.71 31.35
C LYS A 272 16.41 -2.49 31.90
N PRO A 273 17.57 -1.83 32.10
CA PRO A 273 18.75 -2.46 32.68
C PRO A 273 18.47 -2.92 34.12
N GLY A 274 18.83 -4.17 34.42
CA GLY A 274 18.70 -4.78 35.75
C GLY A 274 17.27 -5.18 36.14
N ALA A 275 16.30 -4.95 35.26
CA ALA A 275 14.89 -5.20 35.57
C ALA A 275 14.50 -6.68 35.45
N ASN A 276 13.41 -7.03 36.14
CA ASN A 276 12.83 -8.37 36.17
C ASN A 276 11.37 -8.32 35.66
N TYR A 277 11.08 -9.10 34.63
CA TYR A 277 9.77 -9.15 33.95
C TYR A 277 8.84 -10.24 34.52
N GLY A 278 9.25 -10.88 35.61
CA GLY A 278 8.35 -11.64 36.47
C GLY A 278 8.09 -13.09 36.06
N TRP A 279 8.41 -13.54 34.84
CA TRP A 279 8.18 -14.93 34.46
C TRP A 279 8.98 -15.92 35.34
N PRO A 280 8.38 -17.04 35.82
CA PRO A 280 6.98 -17.44 35.74
C PRO A 280 6.17 -17.05 37.00
N LEU A 281 6.76 -16.24 37.88
CA LEU A 281 6.16 -15.81 39.15
C LEU A 281 4.95 -14.89 38.96
N ALA A 282 4.94 -14.14 37.85
CA ALA A 282 3.84 -13.35 37.34
C ALA A 282 3.71 -13.61 35.83
N SER A 283 2.49 -13.93 35.38
CA SER A 283 2.18 -14.00 33.95
C SER A 283 0.68 -13.94 33.73
N TYR A 284 0.27 -13.23 32.68
CA TYR A 284 -1.11 -13.27 32.19
C TYR A 284 -1.50 -14.62 31.58
N SER A 285 -0.52 -15.48 31.32
CA SER A 285 -0.65 -16.71 30.54
C SER A 285 -1.35 -17.87 31.26
N ARG A 286 -1.81 -18.84 30.46
CA ARG A 286 -2.13 -20.20 30.91
C ARG A 286 -1.17 -21.21 30.29
N GLU A 287 -0.80 -22.23 31.04
CA GLU A 287 -0.15 -23.42 30.51
C GLU A 287 -1.04 -24.12 29.47
N TYR A 288 -0.45 -24.97 28.61
CA TYR A 288 -1.19 -25.65 27.54
C TYR A 288 -2.30 -26.60 28.02
N SER A 289 -2.31 -26.94 29.31
CA SER A 289 -3.39 -27.67 29.97
C SER A 289 -4.61 -26.79 30.32
N GLY A 290 -4.47 -25.47 30.20
CA GLY A 290 -5.46 -24.45 30.59
C GLY A 290 -5.30 -23.92 32.01
N VAL A 291 -4.40 -24.48 32.82
CA VAL A 291 -4.10 -23.98 34.18
C VAL A 291 -3.35 -22.65 34.09
N ARG A 292 -3.61 -21.72 35.03
CA ARG A 292 -2.86 -20.46 35.09
C ARG A 292 -1.38 -20.73 35.40
N VAL A 293 -0.48 -19.96 34.79
CA VAL A 293 0.95 -20.02 35.12
C VAL A 293 1.18 -19.50 36.54
N SER A 294 0.59 -18.35 36.87
CA SER A 294 0.63 -17.76 38.21
C SER A 294 -0.78 -17.40 38.69
N GLU A 295 -0.98 -17.41 40.01
CA GLU A 295 -2.26 -16.99 40.61
C GLU A 295 -2.50 -15.48 40.43
N THR A 296 -1.43 -14.68 40.51
CA THR A 296 -1.46 -13.23 40.28
C THR A 296 -0.67 -12.92 39.01
N PRO A 297 -1.31 -12.35 37.97
CA PRO A 297 -0.67 -12.13 36.68
C PRO A 297 0.31 -10.96 36.67
N TRP A 298 0.28 -10.08 37.67
CA TRP A 298 1.18 -8.94 37.85
C TRP A 298 1.64 -8.84 39.30
N ARG A 299 2.80 -8.24 39.57
CA ARG A 299 3.26 -7.90 40.92
C ARG A 299 4.09 -6.60 40.90
N PRO A 300 4.02 -5.77 41.94
CA PRO A 300 4.65 -4.44 41.94
C PRO A 300 6.19 -4.47 41.88
N GLU A 301 6.82 -5.61 42.18
CA GLU A 301 8.27 -5.80 42.05
C GLU A 301 8.76 -6.14 40.64
N PHE A 302 7.85 -6.40 39.69
CA PHE A 302 8.18 -6.73 38.31
C PHE A 302 7.73 -5.63 37.36
N GLU A 303 8.40 -5.54 36.20
CA GLU A 303 7.99 -4.64 35.13
C GLU A 303 6.73 -5.17 34.45
N ASP A 304 5.80 -4.26 34.14
CA ASP A 304 4.57 -4.57 33.41
C ASP A 304 4.81 -4.53 31.89
N ALA A 305 3.97 -5.26 31.15
CA ALA A 305 4.00 -5.25 29.70
C ALA A 305 3.33 -4.00 29.10
N GLU A 306 3.96 -3.43 28.07
CA GLU A 306 3.38 -2.29 27.34
C GLU A 306 2.25 -2.76 26.42
N ILE A 307 2.46 -3.90 25.77
CA ILE A 307 1.50 -4.52 24.85
C ILE A 307 1.28 -5.96 25.29
N LEU A 308 0.02 -6.34 25.46
CA LEU A 308 -0.40 -7.70 25.78
C LEU A 308 -1.26 -8.27 24.65
N TRP A 309 -1.06 -9.54 24.28
CA TRP A 309 -1.96 -10.27 23.38
C TRP A 309 -2.65 -11.45 24.08
N TRP A 310 -3.99 -11.43 24.00
CA TRP A 310 -4.88 -12.49 24.46
C TRP A 310 -6.09 -12.60 23.51
N PRO A 311 -6.15 -13.60 22.60
CA PRO A 311 -5.29 -14.77 22.50
C PRO A 311 -3.85 -14.45 22.05
N SER A 312 -2.94 -15.40 22.27
CA SER A 312 -1.53 -15.32 21.83
C SER A 312 -1.46 -15.25 20.31
N ILE A 313 -0.60 -14.37 19.79
CA ILE A 313 -0.29 -14.23 18.35
C ILE A 313 1.04 -14.93 17.98
N GLY A 314 1.77 -15.43 18.98
CA GLY A 314 3.12 -15.94 18.82
C GLY A 314 4.01 -14.88 18.18
N PRO A 315 4.21 -13.71 18.84
CA PRO A 315 4.94 -12.62 18.24
C PRO A 315 6.38 -13.05 17.93
N SER A 316 6.91 -12.53 16.85
CA SER A 316 8.23 -12.88 16.35
C SER A 316 9.05 -11.60 16.21
N GLY A 317 9.66 -11.33 15.06
CA GLY A 317 10.39 -10.09 14.86
C GLY A 317 9.54 -8.85 15.01
N LEU A 318 10.20 -7.73 15.32
CA LEU A 318 9.58 -6.43 15.46
C LEU A 318 10.45 -5.34 14.84
N ALA A 319 9.82 -4.29 14.31
CA ALA A 319 10.49 -3.13 13.75
C ALA A 319 9.64 -1.87 13.93
N PHE A 320 10.29 -0.76 14.28
CA PHE A 320 9.71 0.57 14.13
C PHE A 320 9.95 1.07 12.71
N TYR A 321 8.95 1.70 12.11
CA TYR A 321 9.05 2.22 10.75
C TYR A 321 9.40 3.71 10.72
N THR A 322 10.40 4.05 9.92
CA THR A 322 10.92 5.42 9.71
C THR A 322 11.18 5.71 8.22
N GLY A 323 10.77 4.79 7.34
CA GLY A 323 11.05 4.87 5.91
C GLY A 323 10.18 5.91 5.18
N PRO A 324 10.68 6.53 4.09
CA PRO A 324 9.94 7.58 3.40
C PRO A 324 8.79 7.08 2.52
N HIS A 325 8.67 5.76 2.29
CA HIS A 325 7.71 5.21 1.33
C HIS A 325 6.26 5.18 1.84
N PHE A 326 6.08 5.18 3.17
CA PHE A 326 4.79 5.16 3.86
C PHE A 326 4.78 6.20 5.00
N PRO A 327 4.65 7.50 4.70
CA PRO A 327 4.67 8.55 5.73
C PRO A 327 3.62 8.34 6.84
N GLU A 328 2.47 7.76 6.50
CA GLU A 328 1.40 7.42 7.46
C GLU A 328 1.80 6.32 8.45
N TRP A 329 2.88 5.59 8.16
CA TRP A 329 3.41 4.54 9.02
C TRP A 329 4.56 4.97 9.92
N GLU A 330 5.04 6.21 9.77
CA GLU A 330 6.16 6.74 10.56
C GLU A 330 5.89 6.64 12.07
N GLY A 331 6.83 6.07 12.81
CA GLY A 331 6.75 5.86 14.26
C GLY A 331 5.89 4.66 14.71
N ASN A 332 5.21 3.97 13.80
CA ASN A 332 4.43 2.79 14.16
C ASN A 332 5.33 1.59 14.41
N LEU A 333 4.88 0.70 15.31
CA LEU A 333 5.52 -0.58 15.57
C LEU A 333 4.88 -1.67 14.72
N PHE A 334 5.69 -2.49 14.07
CA PHE A 334 5.25 -3.66 13.33
C PHE A 334 5.79 -4.91 14.00
N VAL A 335 4.91 -5.87 14.28
CA VAL A 335 5.24 -7.12 14.95
C VAL A 335 4.82 -8.29 14.08
N GLY A 336 5.75 -9.18 13.74
CA GLY A 336 5.44 -10.43 13.08
C GLY A 336 4.62 -11.34 13.99
N SER A 337 3.59 -11.98 13.45
CA SER A 337 2.74 -12.94 14.13
C SER A 337 2.85 -14.31 13.45
N MET A 338 3.20 -15.32 14.24
CA MET A 338 3.27 -16.69 13.75
C MET A 338 1.90 -17.36 13.68
N MET A 339 0.96 -17.01 14.56
CA MET A 339 -0.35 -17.66 14.68
C MET A 339 -1.22 -16.96 15.71
N GLU A 340 -2.49 -16.72 15.43
CA GLU A 340 -3.46 -16.28 16.43
C GLU A 340 -4.15 -17.46 17.14
N GLY A 341 -4.16 -17.47 18.48
CA GLY A 341 -4.86 -18.45 19.30
C GLY A 341 -4.38 -19.89 19.13
N ARG A 342 -3.12 -20.07 18.69
CA ARG A 342 -2.55 -21.37 18.23
C ARG A 342 -3.31 -21.99 17.05
N MET A 343 -4.11 -21.21 16.34
CA MET A 343 -4.72 -21.67 15.10
C MET A 343 -3.64 -21.64 14.02
N PRO A 344 -3.38 -22.77 13.33
CA PRO A 344 -2.49 -22.74 12.17
C PRO A 344 -3.04 -21.79 11.12
N ARG A 345 -2.14 -21.14 10.35
CA ARG A 345 -2.49 -20.31 9.18
C ARG A 345 -3.24 -19.03 9.47
N THR A 346 -3.04 -18.49 10.66
CA THR A 346 -3.53 -17.16 11.06
C THR A 346 -2.36 -16.21 11.34
N GLY A 347 -1.16 -16.51 10.82
CA GLY A 347 -0.02 -15.60 10.88
C GLY A 347 -0.28 -14.35 10.05
N HIS A 348 0.29 -13.23 10.51
CA HIS A 348 0.05 -11.89 10.00
C HIS A 348 1.13 -10.94 10.51
N ILE A 349 1.02 -9.64 10.22
CA ILE A 349 1.79 -8.58 10.89
C ILE A 349 0.80 -7.75 11.71
N GLU A 350 1.10 -7.46 12.97
CA GLU A 350 0.37 -6.47 13.77
C GLU A 350 1.08 -5.12 13.64
N ARG A 351 0.40 -4.14 13.05
CA ARG A 351 0.80 -2.73 13.08
C ARG A 351 0.14 -2.05 14.28
N ILE A 352 0.94 -1.44 15.13
CA ILE A 352 0.51 -0.75 16.35
C ILE A 352 0.78 0.73 16.19
N VAL A 353 -0.26 1.54 16.43
CA VAL A 353 -0.21 3.00 16.35
C VAL A 353 -0.22 3.57 17.76
N PHE A 354 0.74 4.46 18.04
CA PHE A 354 0.87 5.15 19.31
C PHE A 354 0.39 6.60 19.19
N ASN A 355 -0.10 7.15 20.30
CA ASN A 355 -0.29 8.59 20.42
C ASN A 355 1.03 9.30 20.77
N ARG A 356 1.01 10.63 20.85
CA ARG A 356 2.20 11.45 21.20
C ARG A 356 2.77 11.21 22.61
N ARG A 357 2.08 10.47 23.47
CA ARG A 357 2.58 10.05 24.79
C ARG A 357 3.21 8.64 24.76
N GLY A 358 3.27 8.00 23.59
CA GLY A 358 3.75 6.61 23.46
C GLY A 358 2.73 5.56 23.88
N GLU A 359 1.46 5.93 24.08
CA GLU A 359 0.41 4.98 24.46
C GLU A 359 -0.26 4.42 23.21
N GLU A 360 -0.53 3.11 23.19
CA GLU A 360 -1.27 2.45 22.13
C GLU A 360 -2.67 3.07 21.95
N ILE A 361 -3.05 3.36 20.70
CA ILE A 361 -4.39 3.83 20.36
C ILE A 361 -5.12 2.97 19.32
N ARG A 362 -4.40 2.21 18.49
CA ARG A 362 -4.98 1.35 17.43
C ARG A 362 -4.04 0.18 17.12
N ARG A 363 -4.63 -0.94 16.68
CA ARG A 363 -3.92 -2.04 16.01
C ARG A 363 -4.58 -2.40 14.70
N GLU A 364 -3.78 -2.91 13.78
CA GLU A 364 -4.22 -3.41 12.48
C GLU A 364 -3.44 -4.67 12.12
N SER A 365 -4.15 -5.72 11.70
CA SER A 365 -3.54 -6.93 11.17
C SER A 365 -3.35 -6.81 9.66
N LEU A 366 -2.11 -6.94 9.20
CA LEU A 366 -1.71 -6.91 7.79
C LEU A 366 -1.31 -8.30 7.30
N LEU A 367 -1.45 -8.53 5.99
CA LEU A 367 -1.03 -9.77 5.30
C LEU A 367 -1.77 -11.05 5.73
N THR A 368 -2.93 -10.91 6.37
CA THR A 368 -3.75 -12.06 6.82
C THR A 368 -4.15 -12.99 5.67
N GLU A 369 -4.28 -12.43 4.47
CA GLU A 369 -4.63 -13.11 3.23
C GLU A 369 -3.58 -14.14 2.81
N LEU A 370 -2.31 -13.92 3.16
CA LEU A 370 -1.21 -14.81 2.83
C LEU A 370 -1.26 -16.12 3.61
N LYS A 371 -1.89 -16.11 4.80
CA LYS A 371 -2.02 -17.27 5.70
C LYS A 371 -0.68 -17.93 6.06
N GLN A 372 0.40 -17.16 5.99
CA GLN A 372 1.76 -17.57 6.32
C GLN A 372 2.09 -17.20 7.76
N ARG A 373 2.89 -18.03 8.44
CA ARG A 373 3.51 -17.66 9.71
C ARG A 373 4.57 -16.59 9.46
N ILE A 374 4.56 -15.47 10.18
CA ILE A 374 5.60 -14.44 10.04
C ILE A 374 6.69 -14.64 11.10
N ARG A 375 7.94 -14.77 10.65
CA ARG A 375 9.14 -14.99 11.49
C ARG A 375 9.86 -13.70 11.86
N ASP A 376 10.10 -12.85 10.87
CA ASP A 376 10.89 -11.65 11.09
C ASP A 376 10.35 -10.50 10.25
N ILE A 377 10.56 -9.29 10.75
CA ILE A 377 10.23 -8.05 10.06
C ILE A 377 11.31 -7.03 10.35
N ARG A 378 11.86 -6.40 9.30
CA ARG A 378 12.92 -5.40 9.39
C ARG A 378 12.69 -4.31 8.36
N GLN A 379 13.08 -3.08 8.69
CA GLN A 379 13.20 -2.02 7.68
C GLN A 379 14.54 -2.18 6.96
N GLY A 380 14.51 -2.22 5.62
CA GLY A 380 15.70 -2.24 4.78
C GLY A 380 16.39 -0.88 4.68
N LEU A 381 17.63 -0.87 4.19
CA LEU A 381 18.39 0.35 3.95
C LEU A 381 17.76 1.27 2.88
N ASP A 382 16.88 0.72 2.05
CA ASP A 382 16.08 1.41 1.05
C ASP A 382 14.77 2.01 1.61
N GLY A 383 14.48 1.79 2.90
CA GLY A 383 13.31 2.30 3.61
C GLY A 383 12.04 1.46 3.45
N TYR A 384 12.07 0.29 2.80
CA TYR A 384 10.92 -0.62 2.74
C TYR A 384 10.90 -1.57 3.94
N LEU A 385 9.73 -2.16 4.23
CA LEU A 385 9.63 -3.28 5.18
C LEU A 385 9.86 -4.61 4.46
N TYR A 386 10.73 -5.42 5.04
CA TYR A 386 11.04 -6.78 4.61
C TYR A 386 10.55 -7.78 5.64
N VAL A 387 9.98 -8.89 5.17
CA VAL A 387 9.25 -9.85 6.01
C VAL A 387 9.70 -11.26 5.65
N LEU A 388 10.08 -12.05 6.65
CA LEU A 388 10.36 -13.48 6.48
C LEU A 388 9.18 -14.32 6.95
N THR A 389 8.82 -15.36 6.19
CA THR A 389 7.82 -16.35 6.59
C THR A 389 8.45 -17.59 7.23
N ASP A 390 7.85 -18.14 8.29
CA ASP A 390 8.32 -19.31 9.06
C ASP A 390 7.76 -20.62 8.48
N GLU A 391 8.06 -20.91 7.22
CA GLU A 391 7.53 -22.08 6.50
C GLU A 391 8.66 -22.92 5.88
N ALA A 392 8.37 -24.19 5.56
CA ALA A 392 9.35 -25.08 4.91
C ALA A 392 9.76 -24.58 3.52
N ALA A 393 8.87 -23.89 2.82
CA ALA A 393 9.13 -23.12 1.61
C ALA A 393 8.87 -21.63 1.92
N GLY A 394 9.67 -21.09 2.83
CA GLY A 394 9.59 -19.71 3.29
C GLY A 394 10.03 -18.71 2.22
N VAL A 395 9.60 -17.47 2.41
CA VAL A 395 9.79 -16.37 1.45
C VAL A 395 10.27 -15.12 2.18
N LEU A 396 11.17 -14.38 1.52
CA LEU A 396 11.44 -12.99 1.85
C LEU A 396 10.49 -12.10 1.02
N LEU A 397 9.58 -11.40 1.69
CA LEU A 397 8.66 -10.44 1.09
C LEU A 397 9.17 -9.02 1.32
N ARG A 398 8.85 -8.11 0.40
CA ARG A 398 9.01 -6.66 0.53
C ARG A 398 7.66 -5.97 0.40
N ILE A 399 7.36 -5.04 1.29
CA ILE A 399 6.13 -4.24 1.25
C ILE A 399 6.44 -2.88 0.60
N GLU A 400 5.75 -2.58 -0.50
CA GLU A 400 5.88 -1.38 -1.32
C GLU A 400 4.54 -0.63 -1.42
N PRO A 401 4.53 0.69 -1.68
CA PRO A 401 3.30 1.39 -2.06
C PRO A 401 2.74 0.83 -3.37
N ALA A 402 1.41 0.66 -3.46
CA ALA A 402 0.75 0.28 -4.72
C ALA A 402 0.28 1.53 -5.48
N ARG A 403 1.18 2.23 -6.18
CA ARG A 403 0.89 3.51 -6.85
C ARG A 403 0.43 3.36 -8.30
N ALA A 404 0.51 2.16 -8.89
CA ALA A 404 -0.03 1.90 -10.22
C ALA A 404 -1.56 2.10 -10.28
N ILE A 405 -2.25 1.76 -9.18
CA ILE A 405 -3.71 1.89 -9.04
C ILE A 405 -4.02 3.25 -8.41
N VAL A 406 -4.50 4.18 -9.24
CA VAL A 406 -4.95 5.50 -8.77
C VAL A 406 -6.31 5.36 -8.09
N ALA A 407 -6.49 6.05 -6.96
CA ALA A 407 -7.80 6.13 -6.33
C ALA A 407 -8.81 6.82 -7.27
N PRO A 408 -10.07 6.35 -7.31
CA PRO A 408 -11.07 6.97 -8.17
C PRO A 408 -11.43 8.38 -7.67
N PRO A 409 -11.88 9.28 -8.55
CA PRO A 409 -12.42 10.58 -8.15
C PRO A 409 -13.50 10.44 -7.09
N GLY A 410 -13.51 11.31 -6.10
CA GLY A 410 -14.39 11.17 -4.94
C GLY A 410 -13.76 10.51 -3.71
N SER A 411 -12.54 9.98 -3.80
CA SER A 411 -11.86 9.33 -2.67
C SER A 411 -11.26 10.29 -1.64
N SER A 412 -10.98 11.53 -2.06
CA SER A 412 -10.30 12.56 -1.26
C SER A 412 -11.34 13.46 -0.58
N VAL A 413 -11.32 13.59 0.75
CA VAL A 413 -12.37 14.34 1.49
C VAL A 413 -12.21 15.86 1.36
N PHE A 414 -10.98 16.36 1.26
CA PHE A 414 -10.68 17.79 1.15
C PHE A 414 -9.67 18.04 0.05
N ILE A 415 -10.05 18.87 -0.92
CA ILE A 415 -9.11 19.47 -1.87
C ILE A 415 -8.90 20.90 -1.40
N ASP A 416 -7.72 21.21 -0.86
CA ASP A 416 -7.33 22.58 -0.54
C ASP A 416 -7.31 23.39 -1.83
N ARG A 417 -8.33 24.23 -2.00
CA ARG A 417 -8.49 25.02 -3.23
C ARG A 417 -7.52 26.17 -3.23
N LEU A 418 -7.03 26.48 -4.42
CA LEU A 418 -6.24 27.68 -4.65
C LEU A 418 -7.08 28.92 -4.39
N THR A 419 -6.66 29.71 -3.41
CA THR A 419 -7.23 31.03 -3.10
C THR A 419 -6.65 32.13 -3.98
N GLU A 420 -5.57 31.83 -4.73
CA GLU A 420 -4.92 32.73 -5.68
C GLU A 420 -4.74 32.05 -7.03
N ALA A 421 -4.67 32.84 -8.11
CA ALA A 421 -4.48 32.31 -9.44
C ALA A 421 -3.01 31.92 -9.68
N ARG A 422 -2.75 30.65 -10.01
CA ARG A 422 -1.43 30.21 -10.50
C ARG A 422 -1.10 30.86 -11.85
N VAL A 423 -2.10 31.05 -12.71
CA VAL A 423 -1.96 31.79 -13.96
C VAL A 423 -2.95 32.96 -13.95
N PRO A 424 -2.48 34.20 -13.71
CA PRO A 424 -3.37 35.35 -13.60
C PRO A 424 -4.03 35.67 -14.95
N SER A 425 -5.25 36.19 -14.95
CA SER A 425 -5.94 36.54 -16.19
C SER A 425 -5.20 37.64 -16.97
N LEU A 426 -5.28 37.61 -18.31
CA LEU A 426 -4.62 38.61 -19.15
C LEU A 426 -5.38 39.96 -19.03
N PRO A 427 -4.72 41.06 -18.64
CA PRO A 427 -5.33 42.39 -18.60
C PRO A 427 -5.74 42.84 -20.00
N ARG A 428 -6.91 43.50 -20.13
CA ARG A 428 -7.43 43.96 -21.43
C ARG A 428 -6.47 44.87 -22.20
N ALA A 429 -5.63 45.63 -21.49
CA ALA A 429 -4.62 46.49 -22.09
C ALA A 429 -3.49 45.72 -22.81
N GLU A 430 -3.33 44.43 -22.53
CA GLU A 430 -2.28 43.56 -23.08
C GLU A 430 -2.76 42.72 -24.26
N TRP A 431 -4.01 42.89 -24.70
CA TRP A 431 -4.59 42.04 -25.75
C TRP A 431 -4.10 42.44 -27.13
N SER A 432 -3.62 41.45 -27.87
CA SER A 432 -3.44 41.52 -29.33
C SER A 432 -4.79 41.59 -30.06
N GLU A 433 -4.74 41.88 -31.36
CA GLU A 433 -5.91 41.84 -32.24
C GLU A 433 -6.56 40.45 -32.27
N GLU A 434 -5.75 39.39 -32.31
CA GLU A 434 -6.23 38.00 -32.25
C GLU A 434 -6.96 37.73 -30.92
N GLN A 435 -6.34 38.06 -29.79
CA GLN A 435 -6.97 37.85 -28.48
C GLN A 435 -8.26 38.65 -28.31
N THR A 436 -8.30 39.86 -28.87
CA THR A 436 -9.51 40.69 -28.88
C THR A 436 -10.62 40.04 -29.69
N ALA A 437 -10.32 39.53 -30.89
CA ALA A 437 -11.29 38.84 -31.73
C ALA A 437 -11.85 37.57 -31.06
N ILE A 438 -10.99 36.78 -30.39
CA ILE A 438 -11.42 35.60 -29.63
C ILE A 438 -12.34 36.02 -28.47
N ALA A 439 -11.94 37.04 -27.70
CA ALA A 439 -12.73 37.51 -26.58
C ALA A 439 -14.12 38.00 -27.03
N GLU A 440 -14.20 38.75 -28.12
CA GLU A 440 -15.45 39.24 -28.69
C GLU A 440 -16.34 38.09 -29.20
N ALA A 441 -15.76 37.05 -29.80
CA ALA A 441 -16.50 35.89 -30.28
C ALA A 441 -17.17 35.08 -29.17
N PHE A 442 -16.55 35.01 -27.98
CA PHE A 442 -17.02 34.15 -26.87
C PHE A 442 -17.61 34.92 -25.68
N THR A 443 -17.65 36.25 -25.73
CA THR A 443 -18.31 37.06 -24.70
C THR A 443 -19.72 37.41 -25.12
N ARG A 444 -20.73 36.80 -24.47
CA ARG A 444 -22.15 37.10 -24.77
C ARG A 444 -22.66 38.38 -24.10
N THR A 445 -22.48 38.49 -22.79
CA THR A 445 -23.03 39.60 -22.00
C THR A 445 -22.05 40.00 -20.90
N GLY A 446 -21.86 41.30 -20.71
CA GLY A 446 -20.95 41.83 -19.70
C GLY A 446 -19.47 41.71 -20.10
N PRO A 447 -18.55 41.92 -19.15
CA PRO A 447 -17.12 41.77 -19.41
C PRO A 447 -16.73 40.29 -19.60
N PRO A 448 -15.67 40.00 -20.39
CA PRO A 448 -15.11 38.67 -20.53
C PRO A 448 -14.73 38.07 -19.16
N GLY A 449 -15.20 36.86 -18.87
CA GLY A 449 -14.97 36.20 -17.59
C GLY A 449 -13.51 35.76 -17.38
N GLU A 450 -13.13 35.50 -16.12
CA GLU A 450 -11.74 35.18 -15.75
C GLU A 450 -11.16 33.98 -16.51
N ALA A 451 -11.92 32.90 -16.69
CA ALA A 451 -11.46 31.73 -17.47
C ALA A 451 -11.05 32.09 -18.90
N LEU A 452 -11.90 32.81 -19.63
CA LEU A 452 -11.62 33.28 -20.98
C LEU A 452 -10.34 34.14 -20.99
N ARG A 453 -10.26 35.11 -20.09
CA ARG A 453 -9.11 36.02 -20.00
C ARG A 453 -7.81 35.30 -19.64
N THR A 454 -7.86 34.24 -18.84
CA THR A 454 -6.70 33.39 -18.55
C THR A 454 -6.29 32.57 -19.77
N LEU A 455 -7.25 31.95 -20.47
CA LEU A 455 -6.97 31.18 -21.69
C LEU A 455 -6.41 32.02 -22.83
N LEU A 456 -6.74 33.32 -22.90
CA LEU A 456 -6.16 34.22 -23.91
C LEU A 456 -4.63 34.32 -23.84
N ARG A 457 -3.97 33.92 -22.75
CA ARG A 457 -2.50 33.78 -22.72
C ARG A 457 -1.99 32.77 -23.75
N VAL A 458 -2.83 31.83 -24.16
CA VAL A 458 -2.58 30.86 -25.23
C VAL A 458 -3.78 30.87 -26.19
N PRO A 459 -3.82 31.81 -27.16
CA PRO A 459 -4.97 31.99 -28.07
C PRO A 459 -5.40 30.71 -28.79
N ALA A 460 -4.44 29.88 -29.22
CA ALA A 460 -4.71 28.59 -29.86
C ALA A 460 -5.43 27.59 -28.93
N LEU A 461 -5.11 27.61 -27.63
CA LEU A 461 -5.81 26.80 -26.63
C LEU A 461 -7.23 27.34 -26.41
N ALA A 462 -7.39 28.66 -26.29
CA ALA A 462 -8.70 29.30 -26.17
C ALA A 462 -9.62 28.92 -27.34
N ASN A 463 -9.14 29.05 -28.57
CA ASN A 463 -9.87 28.66 -29.79
C ASN A 463 -10.22 27.17 -29.84
N ARG A 464 -9.39 26.30 -29.27
CA ARG A 464 -9.69 24.87 -29.20
C ARG A 464 -10.71 24.52 -28.11
N PHE A 465 -10.75 25.30 -27.03
CA PHE A 465 -11.49 24.98 -25.82
C PHE A 465 -12.91 25.60 -25.80
N LEU A 466 -13.01 26.89 -26.12
CA LEU A 466 -14.22 27.70 -25.95
C LEU A 466 -15.43 27.31 -26.83
N PRO A 467 -15.28 26.83 -28.08
CA PRO A 467 -16.44 26.47 -28.91
C PRO A 467 -17.34 25.43 -28.25
N LEU A 468 -16.76 24.32 -27.80
CA LEU A 468 -17.53 23.25 -27.17
C LEU A 468 -18.08 23.68 -25.81
N LEU A 469 -17.29 24.37 -24.98
CA LEU A 469 -17.77 24.89 -23.70
C LEU A 469 -18.98 25.82 -23.86
N THR A 470 -18.93 26.70 -24.86
CA THR A 470 -20.04 27.63 -25.17
C THR A 470 -21.27 26.86 -25.63
N TYR A 471 -21.09 25.87 -26.50
CA TYR A 471 -22.16 25.00 -26.99
C TYR A 471 -22.83 24.21 -25.86
N VAL A 472 -22.06 23.47 -25.05
CA VAL A 472 -22.64 22.66 -23.95
C VAL A 472 -23.33 23.53 -22.91
N SER A 473 -22.91 24.79 -22.75
CA SER A 473 -23.52 25.75 -21.82
C SER A 473 -24.81 26.37 -22.33
N ASN A 474 -24.98 26.53 -23.65
CA ASN A 474 -26.03 27.40 -24.20
C ASN A 474 -26.86 26.76 -25.31
N ASP A 475 -26.25 25.94 -26.16
CA ASP A 475 -26.80 25.59 -27.48
C ASP A 475 -26.98 24.08 -27.68
N SER A 476 -26.65 23.24 -26.68
CA SER A 476 -26.90 21.80 -26.72
C SER A 476 -28.39 21.47 -26.83
N THR A 477 -28.72 20.27 -27.30
CA THR A 477 -30.11 19.80 -27.47
C THR A 477 -30.86 19.58 -26.14
N LEU A 478 -30.14 19.62 -25.01
CA LEU A 478 -30.73 19.52 -23.68
C LEU A 478 -31.55 20.76 -23.32
N SER A 479 -32.60 20.57 -22.53
CA SER A 479 -33.31 21.70 -21.93
C SER A 479 -32.37 22.51 -21.02
N PRO A 480 -32.57 23.84 -20.88
CA PRO A 480 -31.76 24.65 -19.97
C PRO A 480 -31.72 24.09 -18.55
N ARG A 481 -32.83 23.50 -18.07
CA ARG A 481 -32.93 22.86 -16.75
C ARG A 481 -32.05 21.62 -16.63
N HIS A 482 -32.18 20.66 -17.54
CA HIS A 482 -31.39 19.42 -17.49
C HIS A 482 -29.89 19.69 -17.66
N ARG A 483 -29.54 20.65 -18.52
CA ARG A 483 -28.16 21.12 -18.67
C ARG A 483 -27.65 21.78 -17.39
N GLY A 484 -28.46 22.64 -16.74
CA GLY A 484 -28.12 23.26 -15.47
C GLY A 484 -27.81 22.23 -14.38
N ILE A 485 -28.63 21.18 -14.26
CA ILE A 485 -28.43 20.05 -13.33
C ILE A 485 -27.08 19.37 -13.58
N LEU A 486 -26.82 18.94 -14.83
CA LEU A 486 -25.56 18.27 -15.17
C LEU A 486 -24.34 19.15 -14.90
N ILE A 487 -24.39 20.43 -15.27
CA ILE A 487 -23.26 21.35 -15.09
C ILE A 487 -23.00 21.61 -13.61
N LEU A 488 -24.03 21.95 -12.82
CA LEU A 488 -23.88 22.27 -11.41
C LEU A 488 -23.43 21.06 -10.60
N ARG A 489 -24.07 19.89 -10.79
CA ARG A 489 -23.65 18.66 -10.11
C ARG A 489 -22.20 18.33 -10.44
N THR A 490 -21.83 18.35 -11.72
CA THR A 490 -20.45 18.05 -12.14
C THR A 490 -19.43 19.09 -11.64
N ALA A 491 -19.79 20.37 -11.60
CA ALA A 491 -18.94 21.43 -11.04
C ALA A 491 -18.74 21.24 -9.53
N TRP A 492 -19.75 20.80 -8.78
CA TRP A 492 -19.60 20.42 -7.38
C TRP A 492 -18.73 19.19 -7.20
N LEU A 493 -18.96 18.12 -7.97
CA LEU A 493 -18.14 16.91 -7.94
C LEU A 493 -16.66 17.23 -8.21
N ALA A 494 -16.37 18.05 -9.21
CA ALA A 494 -15.03 18.50 -9.56
C ALA A 494 -14.55 19.70 -8.72
N GLN A 495 -15.29 20.09 -7.68
CA GLN A 495 -14.94 21.16 -6.74
C GLN A 495 -14.57 22.50 -7.42
N ASN A 496 -15.18 22.81 -8.57
CA ASN A 496 -14.86 23.98 -9.36
C ASN A 496 -15.77 25.17 -9.01
N ALA A 497 -15.24 26.11 -8.24
CA ALA A 497 -15.98 27.29 -7.79
C ALA A 497 -16.38 28.24 -8.94
N TYR A 498 -15.53 28.37 -9.96
CA TYR A 498 -15.78 29.27 -11.10
C TYR A 498 -17.01 28.83 -11.91
N LEU A 499 -17.05 27.57 -12.36
CA LEU A 499 -18.16 27.02 -13.13
C LEU A 499 -19.43 26.94 -12.30
N TRP A 500 -19.34 26.55 -11.02
CA TRP A 500 -20.51 26.57 -10.13
C TRP A 500 -21.13 27.96 -10.10
N SER A 501 -20.35 28.98 -9.73
CA SER A 501 -20.86 30.35 -9.60
C SER A 501 -21.39 30.93 -10.91
N ALA A 502 -20.70 30.65 -12.03
CA ALA A 502 -21.10 31.11 -13.36
C ALA A 502 -22.44 30.52 -13.83
N HIS A 503 -22.81 29.34 -13.33
CA HIS A 503 -24.06 28.66 -13.69
C HIS A 503 -25.17 28.81 -12.65
N ALA A 504 -24.85 28.80 -11.35
CA ALA A 504 -25.84 28.88 -10.26
C ALA A 504 -26.55 30.24 -10.22
N ASP A 505 -25.90 31.30 -10.69
CA ASP A 505 -26.50 32.64 -10.79
C ASP A 505 -27.40 32.82 -12.02
N ARG A 506 -27.50 31.82 -12.91
CA ARG A 506 -28.32 31.93 -14.11
C ARG A 506 -29.80 31.71 -13.78
N SER A 507 -30.68 32.51 -14.39
CA SER A 507 -32.13 32.33 -14.22
C SER A 507 -32.77 31.48 -15.31
N ASP A 508 -32.05 31.15 -16.39
CA ASP A 508 -32.60 30.49 -17.58
C ASP A 508 -32.86 28.99 -17.40
N HIS A 509 -32.19 28.34 -16.45
CA HIS A 509 -32.44 26.94 -16.11
C HIS A 509 -33.66 26.72 -15.19
N GLY A 510 -34.17 27.78 -14.54
CA GLY A 510 -35.36 27.70 -13.67
C GLY A 510 -35.21 26.76 -12.47
N LEU A 511 -34.00 26.65 -11.90
CA LEU A 511 -33.76 25.92 -10.64
C LEU A 511 -33.97 26.89 -9.47
N THR A 512 -34.57 26.41 -8.38
CA THR A 512 -34.68 27.18 -7.14
C THR A 512 -33.35 27.19 -6.37
N ALA A 513 -33.23 28.08 -5.37
CA ALA A 513 -32.04 28.09 -4.51
C ALA A 513 -31.87 26.76 -3.73
N ASP A 514 -32.98 26.18 -3.26
CA ASP A 514 -32.99 24.90 -2.56
C ASP A 514 -32.59 23.75 -3.49
N GLU A 515 -33.03 23.76 -4.75
CA GLU A 515 -32.59 22.78 -5.75
C GLU A 515 -31.09 22.93 -6.06
N ILE A 516 -30.58 24.17 -6.22
CA ILE A 516 -29.15 24.40 -6.44
C ILE A 516 -28.33 23.84 -5.28
N GLN A 517 -28.77 24.06 -4.03
CA GLN A 517 -28.13 23.50 -2.85
C GLN A 517 -28.25 21.96 -2.81
N GLY A 518 -29.43 21.42 -3.12
CA GLY A 518 -29.69 19.97 -3.17
C GLY A 518 -28.81 19.24 -4.19
N LEU A 519 -28.37 19.89 -5.27
CA LEU A 519 -27.39 19.32 -6.22
C LEU A 519 -26.02 19.09 -5.59
N ALA A 520 -25.64 19.85 -4.56
CA ALA A 520 -24.41 19.58 -3.81
C ALA A 520 -24.61 18.41 -2.83
N GLU A 521 -25.73 18.39 -2.12
CA GLU A 521 -26.02 17.39 -1.08
C GLU A 521 -26.38 16.01 -1.62
N GLY A 522 -26.96 15.95 -2.83
CA GLY A 522 -27.50 14.73 -3.42
C GLY A 522 -28.90 14.39 -2.91
N GLU A 523 -29.68 15.37 -2.42
CA GLU A 523 -31.05 15.13 -1.96
C GLU A 523 -32.03 14.87 -3.11
N ALA A 524 -32.70 13.72 -3.08
CA ALA A 524 -33.62 13.27 -4.14
C ALA A 524 -35.02 13.90 -4.08
N ASP A 525 -35.46 14.42 -2.92
CA ASP A 525 -36.87 14.79 -2.71
C ASP A 525 -37.33 16.01 -3.54
N SER A 526 -36.38 16.85 -3.98
CA SER A 526 -36.66 18.04 -4.81
C SER A 526 -36.59 17.77 -6.32
N PHE A 527 -36.09 16.61 -6.75
CA PHE A 527 -35.89 16.27 -8.16
C PHE A 527 -36.85 15.16 -8.59
N ASN A 528 -37.32 15.24 -9.83
CA ASN A 528 -38.11 14.14 -10.37
C ASN A 528 -37.21 12.95 -10.74
N THR A 529 -37.81 11.79 -11.00
CA THR A 529 -37.07 10.54 -11.31
C THR A 529 -36.10 10.70 -12.48
N PHE A 530 -36.45 11.45 -13.52
CA PHE A 530 -35.56 11.64 -14.67
C PHE A 530 -34.39 12.57 -14.35
N GLU A 531 -34.64 13.61 -13.55
CA GLU A 531 -33.59 14.52 -13.05
C GLU A 531 -32.62 13.80 -12.13
N GLN A 532 -33.12 12.87 -11.30
CA GLN A 532 -32.26 12.01 -10.51
C GLN A 532 -31.34 11.16 -11.38
N VAL A 533 -31.85 10.57 -12.47
CA VAL A 533 -31.02 9.81 -13.42
C VAL A 533 -29.94 10.68 -14.08
N LEU A 534 -30.17 11.99 -14.27
CA LEU A 534 -29.14 12.93 -14.74
C LEU A 534 -28.07 13.20 -13.67
N ILE A 535 -28.47 13.29 -12.39
CA ILE A 535 -27.54 13.41 -11.27
C ILE A 535 -26.69 12.13 -11.17
N ASP A 536 -27.31 10.97 -11.27
CA ASP A 536 -26.63 9.66 -11.28
C ASP A 536 -25.64 9.56 -12.46
N LEU A 537 -26.03 10.04 -13.65
CA LEU A 537 -25.12 10.13 -14.81
C LEU A 537 -23.88 10.97 -14.48
N ALA A 538 -24.05 12.14 -13.85
CA ALA A 538 -22.94 13.00 -13.49
C ALA A 538 -22.00 12.32 -12.48
N ASP A 539 -22.56 11.69 -11.45
CA ASP A 539 -21.84 10.98 -10.40
C ASP A 539 -21.04 9.78 -10.97
N GLU A 540 -21.72 8.93 -11.75
CA GLU A 540 -21.13 7.77 -12.41
C GLU A 540 -20.04 8.18 -13.39
N MET A 541 -20.30 9.15 -14.27
CA MET A 541 -19.31 9.58 -15.25
C MET A 541 -18.10 10.25 -14.58
N PHE A 542 -18.31 11.05 -13.53
CA PHE A 542 -17.21 11.67 -12.79
C PHE A 542 -16.32 10.61 -12.13
N ARG A 543 -16.91 9.71 -11.33
CA ARG A 543 -16.19 8.70 -10.54
C ARG A 543 -15.70 7.53 -11.38
N ASN A 544 -16.59 6.90 -12.13
CA ASN A 544 -16.31 5.70 -12.89
C ASN A 544 -15.84 6.00 -14.31
N SER A 545 -15.86 7.24 -14.80
CA SER A 545 -15.50 7.55 -16.19
C SER A 545 -16.40 6.89 -17.24
N ALA A 546 -17.57 6.40 -16.83
CA ALA A 546 -18.51 5.64 -17.62
C ALA A 546 -19.90 5.76 -16.98
N ALA A 547 -20.96 5.54 -17.76
CA ALA A 547 -22.32 5.44 -17.25
C ALA A 547 -22.74 3.97 -17.16
N THR A 548 -23.42 3.57 -16.10
CA THR A 548 -23.93 2.21 -15.91
C THR A 548 -24.99 1.86 -16.96
N ASP A 549 -25.21 0.57 -17.20
CA ASP A 549 -26.29 0.09 -18.09
C ASP A 549 -27.67 0.48 -17.56
N ALA A 550 -27.85 0.56 -16.24
CA ALA A 550 -29.08 1.03 -15.62
C ALA A 550 -29.37 2.50 -15.96
N THR A 551 -28.42 3.39 -15.69
CA THR A 551 -28.54 4.83 -15.98
C THR A 551 -28.72 5.07 -17.47
N TRP A 552 -27.95 4.39 -18.33
CA TRP A 552 -28.08 4.51 -19.78
C TRP A 552 -29.47 4.08 -20.29
N THR A 553 -30.01 2.98 -19.75
CA THR A 553 -31.32 2.46 -20.14
C THR A 553 -32.43 3.44 -19.81
N GLU A 554 -32.41 4.04 -18.62
CA GLU A 554 -33.42 5.03 -18.23
C GLU A 554 -33.32 6.32 -19.05
N LEU A 555 -32.11 6.83 -19.29
CA LEU A 555 -31.91 8.00 -20.17
C LEU A 555 -32.47 7.74 -21.58
N SER A 556 -32.21 6.55 -22.13
CA SER A 556 -32.63 6.17 -23.49
C SER A 556 -34.15 6.06 -23.67
N ARG A 557 -34.94 6.03 -22.58
CA ARG A 557 -36.41 6.09 -22.66
C ARG A 557 -36.94 7.48 -22.95
N MET A 558 -36.18 8.51 -22.58
CA MET A 558 -36.60 9.92 -22.64
C MET A 558 -35.83 10.71 -23.69
N TYR A 559 -34.59 10.29 -23.97
CA TYR A 559 -33.66 10.98 -24.85
C TYR A 559 -33.40 10.20 -26.13
N ASP A 560 -33.34 10.92 -27.25
CA ASP A 560 -32.82 10.38 -28.50
C ASP A 560 -31.28 10.36 -28.50
N THR A 561 -30.69 9.86 -29.58
CA THR A 561 -29.24 9.76 -29.75
C THR A 561 -28.51 11.09 -29.57
N ARG A 562 -29.10 12.22 -30.00
CA ARG A 562 -28.46 13.54 -29.88
C ARG A 562 -28.52 14.04 -28.45
N ASN A 563 -29.67 13.88 -27.78
CA ASN A 563 -29.81 14.22 -26.37
C ASN A 563 -28.87 13.38 -25.48
N LEU A 564 -28.75 12.08 -25.74
CA LEU A 564 -27.82 11.20 -25.03
C LEU A 564 -26.36 11.65 -25.22
N ALA A 565 -25.97 11.94 -26.46
CA ALA A 565 -24.63 12.43 -26.76
C ALA A 565 -24.35 13.77 -26.04
N ASP A 566 -25.30 14.71 -26.05
CA ASP A 566 -25.14 15.99 -25.35
C ASP A 566 -25.10 15.85 -23.83
N ALA A 567 -25.87 14.93 -23.24
CA ALA A 567 -25.81 14.67 -21.79
C ALA A 567 -24.42 14.16 -21.38
N VAL A 568 -23.90 13.16 -22.09
CA VAL A 568 -22.56 12.61 -21.88
C VAL A 568 -21.46 13.67 -22.09
N VAL A 569 -21.53 14.41 -23.20
CA VAL A 569 -20.52 15.43 -23.53
C VAL A 569 -20.59 16.62 -22.58
N THR A 570 -21.77 16.98 -22.05
CA THR A 570 -21.90 18.03 -21.04
C THR A 570 -21.12 17.66 -19.77
N VAL A 571 -21.33 16.47 -19.22
CA VAL A 571 -20.58 16.03 -18.03
C VAL A 571 -19.08 15.97 -18.33
N ALA A 572 -18.69 15.33 -19.43
CA ALA A 572 -17.28 15.17 -19.78
C ALA A 572 -16.56 16.52 -20.04
N ASP A 573 -17.24 17.49 -20.65
CA ASP A 573 -16.68 18.82 -20.91
C ASP A 573 -16.61 19.69 -19.65
N VAL A 574 -17.57 19.58 -18.74
CA VAL A 574 -17.50 20.25 -17.43
C VAL A 574 -16.36 19.67 -16.60
N VAL A 575 -16.15 18.34 -16.58
CA VAL A 575 -14.96 17.75 -15.93
C VAL A 575 -13.67 18.28 -16.55
N SER A 576 -13.55 18.28 -17.88
CA SER A 576 -12.38 18.83 -18.56
C SER A 576 -12.15 20.31 -18.25
N SER A 577 -13.21 21.10 -18.17
CA SER A 577 -13.14 22.53 -17.83
C SER A 577 -12.72 22.74 -16.39
N SER A 578 -13.26 21.94 -15.47
CA SER A 578 -12.86 21.96 -14.07
C SER A 578 -11.40 21.63 -13.88
N ILE A 579 -10.88 20.59 -14.55
CA ILE A 579 -9.46 20.23 -14.52
C ILE A 579 -8.57 21.42 -14.89
N LEU A 580 -8.90 22.09 -16.00
CA LEU A 580 -8.12 23.21 -16.49
C LEU A 580 -8.24 24.42 -15.56
N PHE A 581 -9.46 24.79 -15.14
CA PHE A 581 -9.70 26.00 -14.36
C PHE A 581 -9.23 25.88 -12.92
N ASN A 582 -9.42 24.73 -12.27
CA ASN A 582 -8.88 24.46 -10.94
C ASN A 582 -7.35 24.54 -10.98
N THR A 583 -6.71 23.86 -11.95
CA THR A 583 -5.25 23.84 -12.09
C THR A 583 -4.64 25.21 -12.33
N LEU A 584 -5.32 26.08 -13.09
CA LEU A 584 -4.85 27.45 -13.34
C LEU A 584 -5.19 28.43 -12.19
N GLY A 585 -5.98 27.99 -11.21
CA GLY A 585 -6.46 28.81 -10.11
C GLY A 585 -7.45 29.90 -10.56
N VAL A 586 -8.29 29.62 -11.55
CA VAL A 586 -9.33 30.56 -12.01
C VAL A 586 -10.33 30.80 -10.88
N GLN A 587 -10.40 32.06 -10.44
CA GLN A 587 -11.26 32.46 -9.32
C GLN A 587 -12.69 32.77 -9.79
N PRO A 588 -13.72 32.49 -8.95
CA PRO A 588 -15.09 32.94 -9.23
C PRO A 588 -15.18 34.47 -9.30
N ASP A 589 -16.21 34.99 -9.99
CA ASP A 589 -16.46 36.44 -9.97
C ASP A 589 -16.72 36.89 -8.52
N PRO A 590 -16.01 37.89 -7.99
CA PRO A 590 -16.26 38.41 -6.64
C PRO A 590 -17.69 38.91 -6.40
N ARG A 591 -18.47 39.12 -7.46
CA ARG A 591 -19.89 39.53 -7.40
C ARG A 591 -20.87 38.36 -7.46
N ALA A 592 -20.38 37.12 -7.62
CA ALA A 592 -21.23 35.94 -7.64
C ALA A 592 -22.06 35.84 -6.35
N ARG A 593 -23.33 35.48 -6.48
CA ARG A 593 -24.25 35.36 -5.34
C ARG A 593 -24.27 33.95 -4.77
N ASN A 594 -24.14 32.96 -5.65
CA ASN A 594 -24.13 31.55 -5.27
C ASN A 594 -22.72 30.99 -5.39
N LEU A 595 -22.02 30.91 -4.26
CA LEU A 595 -20.75 30.21 -4.17
C LEU A 595 -20.99 28.71 -3.96
N ILE A 596 -19.99 27.91 -4.32
CA ILE A 596 -20.02 26.46 -4.16
C ILE A 596 -20.01 26.08 -2.65
N PRO A 597 -20.90 25.19 -2.19
CA PRO A 597 -21.11 24.94 -0.76
C PRO A 597 -20.11 23.92 -0.17
N SER A 598 -18.82 24.24 -0.16
CA SER A 598 -17.76 23.27 0.22
C SER A 598 -17.49 23.12 1.72
N ALA A 599 -17.98 24.02 2.58
CA ALA A 599 -17.77 23.95 4.03
C ALA A 599 -18.90 23.22 4.79
N GLU A 600 -20.09 23.17 4.20
CA GLU A 600 -21.31 22.68 4.86
C GLU A 600 -21.74 21.30 4.36
N VAL A 601 -21.29 20.90 3.16
CA VAL A 601 -21.64 19.61 2.54
C VAL A 601 -20.42 18.71 2.53
N ALA A 602 -20.53 17.55 3.18
CA ALA A 602 -19.49 16.54 3.15
C ALA A 602 -19.29 16.02 1.72
N TYR A 603 -18.04 15.96 1.27
CA TYR A 603 -17.72 15.40 -0.04
C TYR A 603 -17.84 13.88 -0.01
N ARG A 604 -19.03 13.37 -0.31
CA ARG A 604 -19.33 11.95 -0.43
C ARG A 604 -20.15 11.71 -1.69
N ILE A 605 -19.74 10.71 -2.46
CA ILE A 605 -20.47 10.25 -3.63
C ILE A 605 -20.82 8.79 -3.40
N ASP A 606 -22.09 8.44 -3.58
CA ASP A 606 -22.54 7.04 -3.57
C ASP A 606 -22.70 6.60 -5.02
N VAL A 607 -21.71 5.88 -5.54
CA VAL A 607 -21.68 5.41 -6.94
C VAL A 607 -21.46 3.92 -6.92
N PRO A 608 -22.23 3.14 -7.70
CA PRO A 608 -21.97 1.73 -7.89
C PRO A 608 -20.52 1.47 -8.33
N GLU A 609 -20.01 0.28 -8.03
CA GLU A 609 -18.75 -0.17 -8.61
C GLU A 609 -18.80 -0.10 -10.14
N ARG A 610 -17.65 0.20 -10.72
CA ARG A 610 -17.52 0.33 -12.16
C ARG A 610 -17.84 -0.98 -12.87
N GLU A 611 -18.77 -0.94 -13.80
CA GLU A 611 -19.08 -2.08 -14.67
C GLU A 611 -17.91 -2.43 -15.60
N THR A 612 -17.85 -3.69 -16.04
CA THR A 612 -16.88 -4.12 -17.06
C THR A 612 -17.03 -3.29 -18.34
N PRO A 613 -15.93 -2.98 -19.06
CA PRO A 613 -15.99 -2.25 -20.31
C PRO A 613 -17.01 -2.84 -21.30
N LEU A 614 -17.79 -1.97 -21.93
CA LEU A 614 -18.76 -2.36 -22.95
C LEU A 614 -18.08 -3.10 -24.10
N THR A 615 -18.73 -4.14 -24.61
CA THR A 615 -18.26 -4.93 -25.76
C THR A 615 -18.97 -4.58 -27.07
N ALA A 616 -19.99 -3.73 -27.00
CA ALA A 616 -20.76 -3.23 -28.12
C ALA A 616 -21.00 -1.71 -27.98
N PRO A 617 -21.14 -0.98 -29.11
CA PRO A 617 -21.48 0.43 -29.07
C PRO A 617 -22.90 0.66 -28.55
N ARG A 618 -23.05 1.69 -27.72
CA ARG A 618 -24.36 2.25 -27.36
C ARG A 618 -24.85 3.23 -28.43
N ILE A 619 -23.91 3.92 -29.11
CA ILE A 619 -24.17 4.70 -30.31
C ILE A 619 -23.29 4.19 -31.45
N ASP A 620 -23.92 3.63 -32.49
CA ASP A 620 -23.21 3.12 -33.65
C ASP A 620 -22.47 4.24 -34.40
N PRO A 621 -21.21 4.02 -34.82
CA PRO A 621 -20.51 4.96 -35.68
C PRO A 621 -21.18 5.02 -37.07
N VAL A 622 -21.31 6.22 -37.65
CA VAL A 622 -21.76 6.33 -39.05
C VAL A 622 -20.81 5.55 -39.98
N GLU A 623 -21.34 4.97 -41.06
CA GLU A 623 -20.49 4.26 -42.03
C GLU A 623 -19.47 5.18 -42.72
N GLY A 624 -18.34 4.60 -43.13
CA GLY A 624 -17.29 5.29 -43.89
C GLY A 624 -15.93 5.33 -43.19
N ASP A 625 -15.04 6.14 -43.75
CA ASP A 625 -13.64 6.23 -43.34
C ASP A 625 -13.43 7.11 -42.11
N GLY A 626 -12.26 6.96 -41.49
CA GLY A 626 -11.83 7.71 -40.30
C GLY A 626 -12.03 6.98 -38.97
N LEU A 627 -11.54 7.60 -37.90
CA LEU A 627 -11.59 7.04 -36.55
C LEU A 627 -13.03 6.88 -36.07
N ARG A 628 -13.34 5.74 -35.44
CA ARG A 628 -14.68 5.43 -34.91
C ARG A 628 -15.21 6.51 -33.97
N VAL A 629 -14.37 7.14 -33.14
CA VAL A 629 -14.77 8.29 -32.32
C VAL A 629 -15.41 9.41 -33.16
N GLY A 630 -14.75 9.86 -34.22
CA GLY A 630 -15.31 10.89 -35.10
C GLY A 630 -16.57 10.43 -35.81
N ARG A 631 -16.64 9.15 -36.18
CA ARG A 631 -17.85 8.57 -36.81
C ARG A 631 -19.03 8.45 -35.85
N THR A 632 -18.79 8.17 -34.57
CA THR A 632 -19.83 8.16 -33.53
C THR A 632 -20.33 9.58 -33.28
N LEU A 633 -19.43 10.57 -33.12
CA LEU A 633 -19.84 11.96 -32.92
C LEU A 633 -20.62 12.54 -34.11
N ARG A 634 -20.35 12.07 -35.34
CA ARG A 634 -21.12 12.47 -36.55
C ARG A 634 -22.60 12.08 -36.52
N GLN A 635 -23.04 11.23 -35.58
CA GLN A 635 -24.48 11.03 -35.31
C GLN A 635 -25.15 12.32 -34.77
N HIS A 636 -24.35 13.26 -34.26
CA HIS A 636 -24.76 14.59 -33.84
C HIS A 636 -23.87 15.67 -34.47
N PRO A 637 -24.11 16.04 -35.75
CA PRO A 637 -23.23 16.92 -36.52
C PRO A 637 -23.01 18.31 -35.92
N GLU A 638 -24.02 18.85 -35.22
CA GLU A 638 -23.91 20.16 -34.57
C GLU A 638 -22.89 20.11 -33.44
N MET A 639 -23.00 19.14 -32.53
CA MET A 639 -22.02 18.93 -31.46
C MET A 639 -20.63 18.57 -32.01
N GLU A 640 -20.56 17.72 -33.04
CA GLU A 640 -19.29 17.32 -33.69
C GLU A 640 -18.55 18.53 -34.27
N SER A 641 -19.27 19.46 -34.91
CA SER A 641 -18.69 20.68 -35.45
C SER A 641 -18.01 21.53 -34.36
N GLN A 642 -18.59 21.58 -33.16
CA GLN A 642 -18.03 22.32 -32.02
C GLN A 642 -16.84 21.58 -31.40
N TRP A 643 -16.91 20.25 -31.35
CA TRP A 643 -15.82 19.39 -30.86
C TRP A 643 -14.53 19.53 -31.69
N TYR A 644 -14.68 19.81 -33.00
CA TYR A 644 -13.59 19.96 -33.97
C TYR A 644 -13.42 21.37 -34.55
N ALA A 645 -14.05 22.40 -33.98
CA ALA A 645 -14.14 23.78 -34.53
C ALA A 645 -12.81 24.51 -34.80
N SER A 646 -11.67 23.96 -34.39
CA SER A 646 -10.33 24.53 -34.59
C SER A 646 -9.29 23.44 -34.86
N PRO A 647 -8.12 23.78 -35.45
CA PRO A 647 -7.00 22.85 -35.59
C PRO A 647 -6.67 22.14 -34.27
N SER A 648 -6.10 20.93 -34.38
CA SER A 648 -5.71 20.18 -33.19
C SER A 648 -4.63 20.94 -32.42
N TYR A 649 -4.91 21.28 -31.15
CA TYR A 649 -3.95 21.92 -30.25
C TYR A 649 -2.99 20.90 -29.66
N VAL A 650 -3.52 19.91 -28.92
CA VAL A 650 -2.71 18.92 -28.16
C VAL A 650 -1.79 18.12 -29.09
N ASN A 651 -2.29 17.69 -30.26
CA ASN A 651 -1.49 16.87 -31.18
C ASN A 651 -0.55 17.69 -32.08
N ASN A 652 -0.56 19.02 -31.97
CA ASN A 652 0.34 19.90 -32.72
C ASN A 652 1.46 20.41 -31.78
N PRO A 653 2.71 19.91 -31.91
CA PRO A 653 3.81 20.29 -31.04
C PRO A 653 4.21 21.76 -31.17
N GLU A 654 3.89 22.44 -32.27
CA GLU A 654 4.13 23.88 -32.42
C GLU A 654 3.15 24.71 -31.58
N LEU A 655 1.91 24.24 -31.46
CA LEU A 655 0.87 24.90 -30.67
C LEU A 655 0.99 24.55 -29.18
N SER A 656 1.05 23.27 -28.83
CA SER A 656 1.11 22.83 -27.43
C SER A 656 2.48 23.01 -26.78
N ARG A 657 3.56 23.06 -27.59
CA ARG A 657 4.95 23.06 -27.14
C ARG A 657 5.36 21.87 -26.28
N LEU A 658 4.56 20.80 -26.27
CA LEU A 658 4.94 19.53 -25.64
C LEU A 658 5.62 18.64 -26.68
N THR A 659 6.63 17.88 -26.24
CA THR A 659 7.20 16.84 -27.09
C THR A 659 6.14 15.75 -27.33
N PRO A 660 6.18 15.02 -28.46
CA PRO A 660 5.31 13.87 -28.64
C PRO A 660 5.42 12.86 -27.49
N TYR A 661 6.62 12.67 -26.95
CA TYR A 661 6.87 11.76 -25.84
C TYR A 661 6.14 12.17 -24.55
N ASP A 662 6.35 13.41 -24.07
CA ASP A 662 5.71 13.92 -22.84
C ASP A 662 4.19 13.94 -22.97
N ARG A 663 3.71 14.32 -24.16
CA ARG A 663 2.28 14.31 -24.49
C ARG A 663 1.70 12.90 -24.38
N GLU A 664 2.34 11.91 -24.99
CA GLU A 664 1.83 10.53 -24.97
C GLU A 664 1.86 9.91 -23.56
N ILE A 665 2.80 10.28 -22.69
CA ILE A 665 2.77 9.89 -21.26
C ILE A 665 1.46 10.34 -20.62
N LEU A 666 1.12 11.63 -20.75
CA LEU A 666 -0.10 12.20 -20.18
C LEU A 666 -1.36 11.55 -20.76
N ILE A 667 -1.38 11.32 -22.08
CA ILE A 667 -2.54 10.73 -22.77
C ILE A 667 -2.76 9.28 -22.33
N LEU A 668 -1.73 8.43 -22.43
CA LEU A 668 -1.85 7.02 -22.13
C LEU A 668 -2.14 6.78 -20.65
N ARG A 669 -1.50 7.55 -19.75
CA ARG A 669 -1.79 7.45 -18.32
C ARG A 669 -3.22 7.87 -18.00
N THR A 670 -3.71 8.94 -18.63
CA THR A 670 -5.12 9.32 -18.53
C THR A 670 -6.04 8.23 -19.08
N GLY A 671 -5.71 7.63 -20.22
CA GLY A 671 -6.43 6.50 -20.82
C GLY A 671 -6.50 5.28 -19.88
N TRP A 672 -5.40 4.96 -19.20
CA TRP A 672 -5.34 3.94 -18.16
C TRP A 672 -6.23 4.28 -16.95
N ASN A 673 -6.07 5.46 -16.36
CA ASN A 673 -6.84 5.89 -15.19
C ASN A 673 -8.35 5.95 -15.47
N THR A 674 -8.70 6.37 -16.69
CA THR A 674 -10.09 6.38 -17.16
C THR A 674 -10.58 4.99 -17.59
N GLN A 675 -9.74 3.95 -17.62
CA GLN A 675 -9.98 2.63 -18.24
C GLN A 675 -10.63 2.73 -19.64
N SER A 676 -10.19 3.69 -20.45
CA SER A 676 -10.67 3.81 -21.82
C SER A 676 -9.90 2.92 -22.77
N VAL A 677 -10.45 1.72 -23.01
CA VAL A 677 -9.84 0.71 -23.90
C VAL A 677 -9.61 1.29 -25.30
N TYR A 678 -10.54 2.11 -25.81
CA TYR A 678 -10.40 2.72 -27.13
C TYR A 678 -9.24 3.71 -27.22
N GLU A 679 -9.14 4.64 -26.27
CA GLU A 679 -8.05 5.63 -26.28
C GLU A 679 -6.70 4.98 -26.11
N TRP A 680 -6.61 4.02 -25.18
CA TRP A 680 -5.41 3.21 -25.00
C TRP A 680 -4.98 2.55 -26.31
N ALA A 681 -5.88 1.79 -26.94
CA ALA A 681 -5.64 1.10 -28.20
C ALA A 681 -5.14 2.03 -29.31
N LYS A 682 -5.75 3.22 -29.44
CA LYS A 682 -5.36 4.19 -30.47
C LYS A 682 -4.03 4.86 -30.17
N HIS A 683 -3.73 5.16 -28.92
CA HIS A 683 -2.49 5.83 -28.55
C HIS A 683 -1.28 4.90 -28.48
N VAL A 684 -1.48 3.63 -28.10
CA VAL A 684 -0.43 2.61 -28.26
C VAL A 684 -0.18 2.30 -29.73
N GLY A 685 -1.27 2.12 -30.50
CA GLY A 685 -1.22 1.76 -31.91
C GLY A 685 -1.21 2.96 -32.85
N SER A 686 -2.28 3.10 -33.63
CA SER A 686 -2.27 3.86 -34.89
C SER A 686 -2.19 5.39 -34.78
N VAL A 687 -2.49 5.98 -33.62
CA VAL A 687 -2.56 7.43 -33.42
C VAL A 687 -1.35 7.94 -32.67
N GLY A 688 -1.16 7.47 -31.43
CA GLY A 688 -0.08 7.92 -30.56
C GLY A 688 1.26 7.29 -30.90
N ARG A 689 1.24 6.04 -31.40
CA ARG A 689 2.43 5.24 -31.73
C ARG A 689 3.43 5.24 -30.58
N ALA A 690 2.95 4.95 -29.37
CA ALA A 690 3.72 5.01 -28.12
C ALA A 690 5.12 4.38 -28.25
N ARG A 691 5.20 3.18 -28.85
CA ARG A 691 6.45 2.44 -29.04
C ARG A 691 7.43 3.12 -29.99
N ASP A 692 6.94 3.83 -31.02
CA ASP A 692 7.79 4.62 -31.93
C ASP A 692 8.46 5.79 -31.20
N HIS A 693 7.89 6.20 -30.05
CA HIS A 693 8.43 7.23 -29.19
C HIS A 693 9.25 6.66 -28.02
N GLY A 694 9.41 5.33 -27.91
CA GLY A 694 10.14 4.69 -26.82
C GLY A 694 9.34 4.52 -25.52
N LEU A 695 8.01 4.67 -25.58
CA LEU A 695 7.14 4.42 -24.45
C LEU A 695 6.70 2.96 -24.41
N GLU A 696 6.99 2.30 -23.29
CA GLU A 696 6.50 0.97 -22.99
C GLU A 696 5.12 1.06 -22.31
N PRO A 697 4.05 0.50 -22.93
CA PRO A 697 2.70 0.57 -22.37
C PRO A 697 2.59 -0.02 -20.96
N GLU A 698 3.39 -1.04 -20.64
CA GLU A 698 3.42 -1.64 -19.30
C GLU A 698 3.89 -0.64 -18.24
N TRP A 699 4.92 0.16 -18.51
CA TRP A 699 5.40 1.18 -17.56
C TRP A 699 4.35 2.26 -17.32
N ILE A 700 3.58 2.63 -18.34
CA ILE A 700 2.47 3.60 -18.18
C ILE A 700 1.38 3.03 -17.28
N ALA A 701 1.04 1.75 -17.46
CA ALA A 701 0.06 1.07 -16.63
C ALA A 701 0.55 0.93 -15.18
N GLN A 702 1.83 0.61 -14.97
CA GLN A 702 2.49 0.58 -13.65
C GLN A 702 2.62 1.97 -13.00
N GLY A 703 2.47 3.06 -13.76
CA GLY A 703 2.51 4.42 -13.23
C GLY A 703 3.81 4.70 -12.47
N GLN A 704 3.71 5.21 -11.24
CA GLN A 704 4.88 5.50 -10.40
C GLN A 704 5.70 4.26 -10.03
N ASP A 705 5.11 3.06 -10.07
CA ASP A 705 5.78 1.83 -9.65
C ASP A 705 6.74 1.30 -10.71
N ALA A 706 6.72 1.84 -11.93
CA ALA A 706 7.69 1.46 -12.96
C ALA A 706 9.08 1.98 -12.59
N ALA A 707 10.08 1.09 -12.60
CA ALA A 707 11.47 1.44 -12.31
C ALA A 707 12.13 2.30 -13.41
N GLY A 708 11.59 2.25 -14.63
CA GLY A 708 12.19 2.87 -15.82
C GLY A 708 12.09 4.39 -15.90
N TRP A 709 11.24 5.04 -15.10
CA TRP A 709 11.02 6.48 -15.19
C TRP A 709 12.12 7.33 -14.58
N ASN A 710 12.53 8.36 -15.31
CA ASN A 710 13.30 9.49 -14.79
C ASN A 710 12.43 10.45 -13.95
N ALA A 711 13.06 11.42 -13.29
CA ALA A 711 12.36 12.34 -12.39
C ALA A 711 11.25 13.16 -13.07
N THR A 712 11.49 13.70 -14.26
CA THR A 712 10.51 14.50 -15.01
C THR A 712 9.34 13.64 -15.49
N GLU A 713 9.60 12.42 -15.96
CA GLU A 713 8.56 11.46 -16.38
C GLU A 713 7.65 11.07 -15.21
N ARG A 714 8.24 10.83 -14.02
CA ARG A 714 7.46 10.59 -12.80
C ARG A 714 6.58 11.79 -12.46
N LEU A 715 7.04 13.02 -12.66
CA LEU A 715 6.21 14.21 -12.43
C LEU A 715 5.05 14.30 -13.42
N LEU A 716 5.23 13.90 -14.69
CA LEU A 716 4.14 13.84 -15.67
C LEU A 716 3.11 12.74 -15.34
N ILE A 717 3.56 11.56 -14.88
CA ILE A 717 2.67 10.50 -14.39
C ILE A 717 1.87 11.00 -13.17
N ASN A 718 2.54 11.64 -12.20
CA ASN A 718 1.87 12.24 -11.04
C ASN A 718 0.83 13.29 -11.47
N ALA A 719 1.18 14.17 -12.43
CA ALA A 719 0.25 15.15 -12.93
C ALA A 719 -1.00 14.50 -13.56
N ALA A 720 -0.84 13.44 -14.36
CA ALA A 720 -1.98 12.71 -14.92
C ALA A 720 -2.84 12.02 -13.84
N ASP A 721 -2.21 11.48 -12.80
CA ASP A 721 -2.90 10.81 -11.69
C ASP A 721 -3.67 11.81 -10.80
N GLU A 722 -3.05 12.93 -10.42
CA GLU A 722 -3.66 14.01 -9.64
C GLU A 722 -4.79 14.70 -10.42
N LEU A 723 -4.57 15.03 -11.69
CA LEU A 723 -5.59 15.67 -12.54
C LEU A 723 -6.79 14.73 -12.81
N TYR A 724 -6.59 13.41 -12.79
CA TYR A 724 -7.69 12.45 -12.81
C TYR A 724 -8.40 12.40 -11.45
N ARG A 725 -7.68 12.14 -10.35
CA ARG A 725 -8.23 11.91 -9.00
C ARG A 725 -8.88 13.15 -8.39
N ASP A 726 -8.19 14.28 -8.46
CA ASP A 726 -8.53 15.50 -7.72
C ASP A 726 -9.02 16.63 -8.64
N THR A 727 -9.03 16.42 -9.96
CA THR A 727 -9.31 17.46 -10.95
C THR A 727 -8.42 18.71 -10.82
N MET A 728 -7.27 18.58 -10.18
CA MET A 728 -6.30 19.66 -9.98
C MET A 728 -4.92 19.05 -9.72
N ILE A 729 -3.89 19.60 -10.35
CA ILE A 729 -2.51 19.25 -10.02
C ILE A 729 -2.10 19.89 -8.69
N SER A 730 -1.39 19.16 -7.84
CA SER A 730 -0.96 19.63 -6.51
C SER A 730 0.07 20.75 -6.62
N ASP A 731 0.22 21.56 -5.56
CA ASP A 731 1.25 22.61 -5.52
C ASP A 731 2.67 22.03 -5.61
N GLN A 732 2.88 20.84 -5.04
CA GLN A 732 4.15 20.12 -5.11
C GLN A 732 4.49 19.74 -6.55
N THR A 733 3.57 19.06 -7.24
CA THR A 733 3.79 18.62 -8.63
C THR A 733 3.86 19.82 -9.59
N TRP A 734 3.02 20.84 -9.40
CA TRP A 734 3.08 22.08 -10.18
C TRP A 734 4.44 22.77 -10.05
N THR A 735 4.93 22.95 -8.82
CA THR A 735 6.22 23.61 -8.54
C THR A 735 7.37 22.83 -9.17
N ALA A 736 7.41 21.51 -8.98
CA ALA A 736 8.46 20.66 -9.51
C ALA A 736 8.48 20.63 -11.06
N LEU A 737 7.31 20.56 -11.72
CA LEU A 737 7.23 20.64 -13.17
C LEU A 737 7.63 22.02 -13.70
N SER A 738 7.32 23.09 -12.97
CA SER A 738 7.66 24.47 -13.37
C SER A 738 9.17 24.74 -13.42
N GLU A 739 10.00 23.86 -12.86
CA GLU A 739 11.45 23.91 -13.04
C GLU A 739 11.89 23.53 -14.46
N SER A 740 11.08 22.73 -15.17
CA SER A 740 11.37 22.21 -16.51
C SER A 740 10.43 22.74 -17.60
N TYR A 741 9.23 23.18 -17.24
CA TYR A 741 8.19 23.60 -18.17
C TYR A 741 7.77 25.06 -17.91
N ASP A 742 7.67 25.85 -18.98
CA ASP A 742 7.18 27.23 -18.88
C ASP A 742 5.65 27.29 -18.65
N THR A 743 5.12 28.47 -18.35
CA THR A 743 3.67 28.64 -18.11
C THR A 743 2.79 28.15 -19.27
N HIS A 744 3.25 28.29 -20.52
CA HIS A 744 2.50 27.81 -21.68
C HIS A 744 2.49 26.27 -21.71
N GLN A 745 3.64 25.63 -21.50
CA GLN A 745 3.72 24.18 -21.41
C GLN A 745 2.94 23.63 -20.21
N MET A 746 2.94 24.31 -19.06
CA MET A 746 2.11 23.95 -17.90
C MET A 746 0.61 24.01 -18.23
N MET A 747 0.17 25.05 -18.96
CA MET A 747 -1.21 25.11 -19.49
C MET A 747 -1.48 23.96 -20.46
N SER A 748 -0.51 23.57 -21.30
CA SER A 748 -0.63 22.44 -22.23
C SER A 748 -0.68 21.07 -21.52
N ILE A 749 0.06 20.87 -20.42
CA ILE A 749 0.00 19.65 -19.62
C ILE A 749 -1.42 19.48 -19.06
N ALA A 750 -1.94 20.51 -18.39
CA ALA A 750 -3.30 20.50 -17.86
C ALA A 750 -4.35 20.31 -18.96
N ALA A 751 -4.21 21.03 -20.10
CA ALA A 751 -5.12 20.92 -21.23
C ALA A 751 -5.09 19.54 -21.90
N THR A 752 -3.93 18.87 -21.91
CA THR A 752 -3.78 17.51 -22.46
C THR A 752 -4.57 16.51 -21.63
N VAL A 753 -4.34 16.47 -20.31
CA VAL A 753 -5.07 15.56 -19.42
C VAL A 753 -6.57 15.89 -19.41
N ALA A 754 -6.94 17.17 -19.34
CA ALA A 754 -8.34 17.60 -19.41
C ALA A 754 -9.04 17.12 -20.69
N ARG A 755 -8.40 17.31 -21.86
CA ARG A 755 -8.91 16.87 -23.17
C ARG A 755 -9.12 15.36 -23.19
N TYR A 756 -8.13 14.59 -22.76
CA TYR A 756 -8.17 13.13 -22.86
C TYR A 756 -9.01 12.47 -21.78
N ARG A 757 -9.21 13.13 -20.63
CA ARG A 757 -10.23 12.76 -19.66
C ARG A 757 -11.62 12.88 -20.27
N LYS A 758 -11.94 14.00 -20.91
CA LYS A 758 -13.21 14.18 -21.63
C LYS A 758 -13.41 13.13 -22.72
N VAL A 759 -12.42 12.97 -23.61
CA VAL A 759 -12.50 12.01 -24.72
C VAL A 759 -12.76 10.61 -24.18
N SER A 760 -11.99 10.16 -23.19
CA SER A 760 -12.13 8.85 -22.57
C SER A 760 -13.51 8.63 -21.93
N MET A 761 -14.00 9.61 -21.16
CA MET A 761 -15.33 9.55 -20.54
C MET A 761 -16.44 9.44 -21.59
N THR A 762 -16.36 10.24 -22.66
CA THR A 762 -17.32 10.17 -23.77
C THR A 762 -17.28 8.80 -24.44
N LEU A 763 -16.10 8.26 -24.73
CA LEU A 763 -15.97 6.97 -25.42
C LEU A 763 -16.50 5.81 -24.60
N ASN A 764 -16.19 5.80 -23.31
CA ASN A 764 -16.67 4.78 -22.38
C ASN A 764 -18.20 4.82 -22.27
N ALA A 765 -18.79 6.00 -22.11
CA ALA A 765 -20.24 6.15 -21.97
C ALA A 765 -21.00 5.84 -23.26
N LEU A 766 -20.46 6.21 -24.44
CA LEU A 766 -21.05 5.91 -25.75
C LEU A 766 -20.73 4.49 -26.26
N GLY A 767 -19.84 3.76 -25.59
CA GLY A 767 -19.44 2.39 -25.92
C GLY A 767 -18.59 2.27 -27.19
N VAL A 768 -17.78 3.27 -27.54
CA VAL A 768 -16.99 3.21 -28.79
C VAL A 768 -15.92 2.11 -28.70
N GLN A 769 -15.98 1.15 -29.63
CA GLN A 769 -15.15 -0.05 -29.58
C GLN A 769 -13.84 0.07 -30.38
N PRO A 770 -12.72 -0.45 -29.87
CA PRO A 770 -11.48 -0.60 -30.66
C PRO A 770 -11.67 -1.62 -31.79
N LEU A 771 -10.72 -1.69 -32.71
CA LEU A 771 -10.66 -2.77 -33.67
C LEU A 771 -10.16 -4.05 -32.98
N PRO A 772 -10.59 -5.25 -33.42
CA PRO A 772 -10.12 -6.52 -32.83
C PRO A 772 -8.60 -6.72 -32.89
N THR A 773 -7.92 -6.00 -33.78
CA THR A 773 -6.45 -6.06 -33.96
C THR A 773 -5.70 -4.98 -33.17
N ASP A 774 -6.41 -4.06 -32.51
CA ASP A 774 -5.73 -3.04 -31.70
C ASP A 774 -5.19 -3.66 -30.39
N GLU A 775 -4.06 -3.15 -29.91
CA GLU A 775 -3.46 -3.56 -28.64
C GLU A 775 -4.33 -3.08 -27.46
N GLY A 776 -4.78 -4.01 -26.62
CA GLY A 776 -5.58 -3.71 -25.43
C GLY A 776 -4.72 -3.28 -24.23
N PHE A 777 -5.36 -3.17 -23.06
CA PHE A 777 -4.64 -2.93 -21.82
C PHE A 777 -3.66 -4.07 -21.51
N PRO A 778 -2.43 -3.78 -21.05
CA PRO A 778 -1.53 -4.79 -20.53
C PRO A 778 -2.11 -5.42 -19.27
N VAL A 779 -1.76 -6.69 -19.05
CA VAL A 779 -2.00 -7.34 -17.75
C VAL A 779 -0.89 -6.85 -16.82
N LEU A 780 -1.27 -6.18 -15.74
CA LEU A 780 -0.32 -5.80 -14.71
C LEU A 780 -0.13 -6.95 -13.73
N GLU A 781 0.98 -7.68 -13.87
CA GLU A 781 1.30 -8.73 -12.92
C GLU A 781 1.41 -8.15 -11.50
N GLY A 782 0.49 -8.61 -10.65
CA GLY A 782 0.43 -8.26 -9.24
C GLY A 782 -0.31 -6.99 -8.87
N TYR A 783 -1.21 -6.50 -9.73
CA TYR A 783 -2.16 -5.41 -9.44
C TYR A 783 -3.61 -5.79 -9.71
#